data_AF-A0A919QDC5-F1
#
_entry.id   AF-A0A919QDC5-F1
#
_cell.length_a   1.000
_cell.length_b   1.000
_cell.length_c   1.000
_cell.angle_alpha   90.00
_cell.angle_beta   90.00
_cell.angle_gamma   90.00
#
_symmetry.space_group_name_H-M   'P 1'
#
loop_
_entity.id
_entity.type
_entity.pdbx_description
1 polymer ?
#
loop_
_entity_poly.entity_id
_entity_poly.type
_entity_poly.pdbx_seq_one_letter_code
_entity_poly.pdbx_strand_id
1 'polypeptide(L)'
;MDQPIGAQLPGTSPPSAARPARRTVSRPVVVGVVLAMIAAMLAVVVSTPAAQAGTVGAGSYADTLPAGRALPSGCGSLSTNPRLYVTANAPAGAVPTNDWWSSLLWKRFDCAYSEPLHAHPISYDTFAGGLGFSYNTVAAISGTATGVGEYHYPYVQDILVGVTGLNSPDAKVDGWTDWTVSPYWSDGARTLRATIGHGLPFAYFQKTGGNAQITTSGTPAVWSNSGGTIGFTVNGKDYLGFAPSGSTWTVSGTSISSTLNGQNYFSVAVLPTTPSTPAATRTSLASTYAQYAHAHVTGTRVSYSYNPGNANVSTTYTFTTTAREGSASGTVIALYPHQWNYLTGSTPLTQTYISARGQMKVVTGASFSTTMKFQGVLPEIPAVADNSGGDLTTVTNYLNAELGDPTAGLGDDTYWTGKGLGRAARIAEIADQLNLTAVRDAALNRIRTRLNDWFTASAGKTSRVFYYNSAWGTLLGYPASYGSDAELNDHHFHYGYYIAAAATLAKFDPTWATNAQYGGMVDLLIRDANNYDRNDTRFPYLRDFDIYAGHDWAAGHGAFGSGNNQESSSEGMNFANALIQWGQATGNTAVRDAGVFIYATQSAAIQEYWFDVRNQNFPSTFGHSTVGMVWGSGGAYATWFSAEPEMIQGINMLPITGGHFYLGEYPAYVLTNYNELVTNNGGPPTVWQDILQEFRALGDGPAALAAFQANPNFTSEEGESKAHTFHWLRNLASLGTVDTTVTANHPLAKVFVKNGVRTYVASNITNSPLTVTFSNGTTLTAPAGKTVTSGLFTWSGGNANGGGTPTTSPSPSPSPSPSPSPCTPTSLLSQGRPATSSSIETGYPASLAFDGNAATRWSSAFSDPQWIQVDLGSVQNISSVQLTWEAAYGRSYQIQTSTTGTAPWTDIYSTTTGDGGTDNLTVSGSGRYVRLYGTARGTAWGYSLWEFKVFGGGVCASPSPSPSPSPPGGFSANRYPQSNGSLPGTTGTAGTVTLAAANGNHDGVPNNPAVYNATGLTATFGGAATTFDVFVDAGTNVGNATQVRVSYDLTGNGSWDRVETYTYFATDPVSGWEHYTQAAGVKTATGALGNLANGSVRVEIWSAIGSTTTNVGIGNQSVIRLPFA
;
A
#
# COMPACT_ATOMS: atom_id res chain seq x y z
N MET A 1 -15.91 -33.68 -3.32
CA MET A 1 -15.82 -34.94 -2.55
C MET A 1 -17.17 -35.05 -1.87
N ASP A 2 -18.05 -35.90 -2.39
CA ASP A 2 -19.47 -35.56 -2.29
C ASP A 2 -20.19 -36.49 -1.31
N GLN A 3 -20.79 -35.92 -0.26
CA GLN A 3 -21.92 -36.48 0.48
C GLN A 3 -22.80 -35.33 1.00
N PRO A 4 -24.10 -35.27 0.66
CA PRO A 4 -25.02 -34.26 1.18
C PRO A 4 -25.68 -34.71 2.49
N ILE A 5 -26.10 -33.76 3.32
CA ILE A 5 -26.99 -33.99 4.48
C ILE A 5 -28.27 -33.18 4.26
N GLY A 6 -29.41 -33.88 4.15
CA GLY A 6 -30.71 -33.26 3.86
C GLY A 6 -31.44 -32.75 5.10
N ALA A 7 -32.29 -31.73 4.90
CA ALA A 7 -33.16 -31.19 5.95
C ALA A 7 -34.51 -31.92 6.03
N GLN A 8 -35.03 -32.11 7.25
CA GLN A 8 -36.45 -32.42 7.48
C GLN A 8 -37.00 -31.77 8.76
N LEU A 9 -38.16 -31.14 8.60
CA LEU A 9 -39.16 -30.71 9.59
C LEU A 9 -40.53 -31.07 8.95
N PRO A 10 -41.67 -31.16 9.68
CA PRO A 10 -42.00 -30.39 10.90
C PRO A 10 -42.81 -31.14 11.99
N GLY A 11 -43.20 -30.44 13.07
CA GLY A 11 -44.54 -30.63 13.64
C GLY A 11 -44.74 -30.52 15.16
N THR A 12 -45.50 -29.50 15.57
CA THR A 12 -46.44 -29.46 16.72
C THR A 12 -45.94 -29.30 18.17
N SER A 13 -46.75 -28.52 18.92
CA SER A 13 -46.80 -28.31 20.38
C SER A 13 -48.29 -28.55 20.80
N PRO A 14 -48.80 -28.34 22.05
CA PRO A 14 -48.25 -27.73 23.29
C PRO A 14 -48.33 -28.80 24.44
N PRO A 15 -48.62 -28.58 25.75
CA PRO A 15 -48.91 -27.38 26.55
C PRO A 15 -48.15 -27.27 27.91
N SER A 16 -48.68 -26.42 28.80
CA SER A 16 -48.13 -25.96 30.08
C SER A 16 -48.83 -26.53 31.33
N ALA A 17 -48.19 -26.48 32.51
CA ALA A 17 -48.74 -25.72 33.68
C ALA A 17 -47.85 -25.74 34.96
N ALA A 18 -48.14 -24.76 35.84
CA ALA A 18 -47.98 -24.73 37.31
C ALA A 18 -46.61 -24.44 37.99
N ARG A 19 -46.61 -23.36 38.79
CA ARG A 19 -45.76 -23.12 39.99
C ARG A 19 -46.61 -23.33 41.25
N PRO A 20 -46.00 -23.71 42.39
CA PRO A 20 -45.85 -22.78 43.54
C PRO A 20 -44.48 -22.97 44.22
N ALA A 21 -44.02 -22.28 45.27
CA ALA A 21 -44.19 -20.95 45.90
C ALA A 21 -43.23 -20.91 47.13
N ARG A 22 -43.10 -19.76 47.83
CA ARG A 22 -42.18 -19.55 48.99
C ARG A 22 -42.66 -20.33 50.28
N ARG A 23 -41.97 -20.42 51.45
CA ARG A 23 -41.02 -19.49 52.13
C ARG A 23 -40.42 -20.08 53.44
N THR A 24 -39.14 -19.77 53.79
CA THR A 24 -38.52 -19.75 55.16
C THR A 24 -38.47 -21.08 55.98
N VAL A 25 -37.72 -21.31 57.09
CA VAL A 25 -37.12 -20.52 58.22
C VAL A 25 -35.66 -20.98 58.54
N SER A 26 -35.02 -20.54 59.64
CA SER A 26 -33.57 -20.46 59.93
C SER A 26 -32.99 -21.33 61.08
N ARG A 27 -31.64 -21.57 61.05
CA ARG A 27 -30.54 -21.49 62.09
C ARG A 27 -30.89 -21.46 63.61
N PRO A 28 -30.00 -21.83 64.60
CA PRO A 28 -28.59 -21.33 64.72
C PRO A 28 -27.52 -22.05 65.63
N VAL A 29 -26.29 -21.45 65.74
CA VAL A 29 -25.24 -21.50 66.83
C VAL A 29 -24.55 -22.89 67.10
N VAL A 30 -23.25 -23.10 67.45
CA VAL A 30 -22.14 -22.44 68.21
C VAL A 30 -20.82 -22.43 67.38
N VAL A 31 -19.81 -21.53 67.42
CA VAL A 31 -19.43 -20.27 68.13
C VAL A 31 -18.43 -20.34 69.34
N GLY A 32 -17.10 -20.26 69.08
CA GLY A 32 -16.00 -20.00 70.05
C GLY A 32 -14.64 -20.59 69.58
N VAL A 33 -13.44 -20.01 69.78
CA VAL A 33 -12.93 -18.87 70.60
C VAL A 33 -12.17 -17.85 69.71
N VAL A 34 -11.78 -16.67 70.24
CA VAL A 34 -11.51 -15.43 69.50
C VAL A 34 -10.32 -14.62 70.10
N LEU A 35 -9.68 -13.75 69.27
CA LEU A 35 -8.66 -12.71 69.59
C LEU A 35 -7.22 -13.20 69.92
N ALA A 36 -6.13 -12.50 69.52
CA ALA A 36 -6.01 -11.29 68.70
C ALA A 36 -4.67 -11.23 67.90
N MET A 37 -4.76 -11.08 66.57
CA MET A 37 -3.87 -10.36 65.64
C MET A 37 -4.45 -10.52 64.21
N ILE A 38 -3.83 -9.91 63.19
CA ILE A 38 -4.33 -9.88 61.79
C ILE A 38 -5.65 -9.10 61.64
N ALA A 39 -5.59 -7.80 61.98
CA ALA A 39 -6.15 -6.82 61.05
C ALA A 39 -5.18 -6.66 59.86
N ALA A 40 -5.64 -6.10 58.74
CA ALA A 40 -4.87 -5.90 57.51
C ALA A 40 -4.44 -7.19 56.75
N MET A 41 -5.42 -7.91 56.21
CA MET A 41 -5.32 -8.37 54.82
C MET A 41 -6.38 -7.64 54.01
N LEU A 42 -5.94 -6.67 53.20
CA LEU A 42 -6.78 -6.07 52.16
C LEU A 42 -7.14 -7.16 51.14
N ALA A 43 -8.35 -7.09 50.59
CA ALA A 43 -8.64 -7.83 49.38
C ALA A 43 -7.80 -7.24 48.24
N VAL A 44 -6.68 -7.89 47.91
CA VAL A 44 -5.93 -7.61 46.69
C VAL A 44 -6.77 -8.13 45.52
N VAL A 45 -7.73 -7.32 45.11
CA VAL A 45 -8.29 -7.38 43.76
C VAL A 45 -7.11 -7.07 42.85
N VAL A 46 -6.56 -8.11 42.22
CA VAL A 46 -5.53 -7.94 41.18
C VAL A 46 -6.22 -7.26 40.01
N SER A 47 -6.11 -5.94 39.96
CA SER A 47 -6.49 -5.15 38.81
C SER A 47 -5.56 -5.53 37.67
N THR A 48 -6.04 -6.41 36.79
CA THR A 48 -5.46 -6.57 35.44
C THR A 48 -5.29 -5.17 34.85
N PRO A 49 -4.12 -4.83 34.27
CA PRO A 49 -3.95 -3.53 33.63
C PRO A 49 -5.06 -3.37 32.59
N ALA A 50 -5.68 -2.19 32.57
CA ALA A 50 -6.65 -1.87 31.53
C ALA A 50 -5.93 -1.92 30.18
N ALA A 51 -6.56 -2.52 29.17
CA ALA A 51 -6.06 -2.49 27.80
C ALA A 51 -5.69 -1.05 27.42
N GLN A 52 -4.46 -0.85 26.97
CA GLN A 52 -4.07 0.43 26.41
C GLN A 52 -4.75 0.57 25.03
N ALA A 53 -4.81 1.82 24.57
CA ALA A 53 -5.47 2.17 23.34
C ALA A 53 -4.55 3.10 22.55
N GLY A 54 -4.21 2.71 21.32
CA GLY A 54 -3.47 3.55 20.40
C GLY A 54 -4.33 4.74 20.00
N THR A 55 -4.02 5.92 20.53
CA THR A 55 -4.76 7.16 20.25
C THR A 55 -4.48 7.67 18.84
N VAL A 56 -5.54 8.00 18.11
CA VAL A 56 -5.48 8.44 16.71
C VAL A 56 -6.41 9.65 16.55
N GLY A 57 -5.85 10.84 16.79
CA GLY A 57 -6.64 12.07 16.89
C GLY A 57 -7.56 12.03 18.12
N ALA A 58 -8.87 12.14 17.89
CA ALA A 58 -9.91 11.92 18.90
C ALA A 58 -10.38 10.44 18.98
N GLY A 59 -10.00 9.61 18.01
CA GLY A 59 -10.29 8.19 17.97
C GLY A 59 -9.20 7.33 18.62
N SER A 60 -9.42 6.01 18.64
CA SER A 60 -8.45 5.02 19.11
C SER A 60 -8.78 3.60 18.67
N TYR A 61 -7.74 2.76 18.58
CA TYR A 61 -7.82 1.30 18.46
C TYR A 61 -7.28 0.63 19.73
N ALA A 62 -7.70 -0.59 20.04
CA ALA A 62 -7.13 -1.39 21.12
C ALA A 62 -5.79 -2.00 20.69
N ASP A 63 -4.77 -1.96 21.55
CA ASP A 63 -3.50 -2.67 21.35
C ASP A 63 -3.48 -4.08 21.96
N THR A 64 -4.50 -4.38 22.77
CA THR A 64 -4.67 -5.65 23.48
C THR A 64 -5.93 -6.34 22.95
N LEU A 65 -5.84 -7.62 22.59
CA LEU A 65 -6.94 -8.41 22.04
C LEU A 65 -8.18 -8.35 22.96
N PRO A 66 -9.34 -7.85 22.50
CA PRO A 66 -10.53 -7.78 23.33
C PRO A 66 -11.00 -9.18 23.78
N ALA A 67 -11.45 -9.29 25.03
CA ALA A 67 -11.75 -10.57 25.65
C ALA A 67 -12.79 -11.40 24.86
N GLY A 68 -12.44 -12.66 24.56
CA GLY A 68 -13.30 -13.60 23.85
C GLY A 68 -13.33 -13.43 22.32
N ARG A 69 -12.39 -12.69 21.73
CA ARG A 69 -12.26 -12.51 20.27
C ARG A 69 -11.20 -13.43 19.65
N ALA A 70 -11.38 -13.81 18.39
CA ALA A 70 -10.46 -14.67 17.66
C ALA A 70 -9.37 -13.85 16.96
N LEU A 71 -8.20 -14.47 16.78
CA LEU A 71 -7.12 -13.99 15.94
C LEU A 71 -7.07 -14.82 14.64
N PRO A 72 -6.39 -14.33 13.58
CA PRO A 72 -6.11 -15.11 12.38
C PRO A 72 -5.51 -16.48 12.74
N SER A 73 -5.98 -17.55 12.10
CA SER A 73 -5.66 -18.93 12.52
C SER A 73 -5.16 -19.81 11.37
N GLY A 74 -4.24 -20.71 11.67
CA GLY A 74 -3.67 -21.70 10.74
C GLY A 74 -2.73 -22.66 11.48
N CYS A 75 -1.88 -23.38 10.77
CA CYS A 75 -1.02 -24.40 11.36
C CYS A 75 -0.01 -23.87 12.39
N GLY A 76 0.30 -24.70 13.40
CA GLY A 76 1.32 -24.41 14.40
C GLY A 76 1.00 -23.17 15.26
N SER A 77 1.98 -22.28 15.41
CA SER A 77 1.85 -21.04 16.18
C SER A 77 1.52 -19.81 15.32
N LEU A 78 0.98 -19.99 14.11
CA LEU A 78 0.78 -18.91 13.13
C LEU A 78 0.01 -17.71 13.71
N SER A 79 -0.99 -17.96 14.53
CA SER A 79 -1.87 -16.93 15.10
C SER A 79 -1.11 -15.81 15.83
N THR A 80 -0.06 -16.17 16.55
CA THR A 80 0.85 -15.23 17.24
C THR A 80 2.18 -15.02 16.51
N ASN A 81 2.45 -15.77 15.44
CA ASN A 81 3.66 -15.67 14.62
C ASN A 81 3.34 -15.95 13.13
N PRO A 82 2.81 -14.97 12.38
CA PRO A 82 2.56 -15.10 10.95
C PRO A 82 3.82 -15.35 10.12
N ARG A 83 5.00 -15.10 10.70
CA ARG A 83 6.31 -15.33 10.07
C ARG A 83 6.85 -16.76 10.33
N LEU A 84 6.01 -17.69 10.77
CA LEU A 84 6.36 -19.10 11.01
C LEU A 84 6.87 -19.83 9.75
N TYR A 85 6.30 -19.50 8.58
CA TYR A 85 6.59 -20.16 7.30
C TYR A 85 7.38 -19.29 6.30
N VAL A 86 8.10 -18.28 6.80
CA VAL A 86 9.05 -17.49 5.98
C VAL A 86 10.51 -17.82 6.35
N THR A 87 11.45 -17.55 5.45
CA THR A 87 12.89 -17.64 5.75
C THR A 87 13.41 -16.34 6.38
N ALA A 88 14.64 -16.35 6.88
CA ALA A 88 15.31 -15.15 7.38
C ALA A 88 15.61 -14.08 6.29
N ASN A 89 15.48 -14.42 5.00
CA ASN A 89 15.67 -13.49 3.88
C ASN A 89 14.40 -12.69 3.53
N ALA A 90 13.23 -13.14 4.00
CA ALA A 90 11.95 -12.56 3.63
C ALA A 90 11.80 -11.11 4.17
N PRO A 91 11.23 -10.16 3.38
CA PRO A 91 11.10 -8.76 3.78
C PRO A 91 10.51 -8.58 5.18
N ALA A 92 11.12 -7.73 6.01
CA ALA A 92 10.70 -7.48 7.38
C ALA A 92 9.39 -6.65 7.46
N GLY A 93 8.72 -6.71 8.61
CA GLY A 93 7.42 -6.06 8.83
C GLY A 93 6.23 -7.01 8.62
N ALA A 94 5.07 -6.42 8.31
CA ALA A 94 3.83 -7.14 8.02
C ALA A 94 3.98 -8.16 6.88
N VAL A 95 3.19 -9.23 6.93
CA VAL A 95 3.13 -10.22 5.84
C VAL A 95 1.99 -9.88 4.88
N PRO A 96 2.14 -10.12 3.57
CA PRO A 96 1.01 -10.16 2.64
C PRO A 96 0.00 -11.23 3.02
N THR A 97 -1.26 -10.91 2.79
CA THR A 97 -2.46 -11.76 2.85
C THR A 97 -3.34 -11.34 1.68
N ASN A 98 -4.43 -12.05 1.38
CA ASN A 98 -5.37 -11.65 0.32
C ASN A 98 -4.71 -11.57 -1.07
N ASP A 99 -3.75 -12.47 -1.32
CA ASP A 99 -2.93 -12.56 -2.52
C ASP A 99 -2.99 -14.01 -3.10
N TRP A 100 -2.74 -14.21 -4.40
CA TRP A 100 -2.84 -15.51 -5.10
C TRP A 100 -1.88 -16.59 -4.56
N TRP A 101 -0.86 -16.20 -3.78
CA TRP A 101 0.12 -17.08 -3.15
C TRP A 101 0.01 -17.19 -1.62
N SER A 102 -1.02 -16.61 -1.01
CA SER A 102 -1.17 -16.52 0.45
C SER A 102 -1.13 -17.88 1.17
N SER A 103 -1.61 -18.94 0.52
CA SER A 103 -1.66 -20.30 1.09
C SER A 103 -0.28 -20.86 1.43
N LEU A 104 0.76 -20.50 0.66
CA LEU A 104 2.15 -20.87 0.91
C LEU A 104 2.70 -20.28 2.20
N LEU A 105 2.28 -19.07 2.57
CA LEU A 105 2.68 -18.37 3.80
C LEU A 105 1.79 -18.75 4.98
N TRP A 106 0.47 -18.81 4.77
CA TRP A 106 -0.52 -19.00 5.82
C TRP A 106 -0.59 -20.44 6.31
N LYS A 107 -0.56 -21.43 5.40
CA LYS A 107 -0.70 -22.87 5.74
C LYS A 107 -1.91 -23.14 6.65
N ARG A 108 -3.12 -22.99 6.08
CA ARG A 108 -4.38 -23.16 6.83
C ARG A 108 -4.76 -24.63 7.03
N PHE A 109 -4.56 -25.48 6.02
CA PHE A 109 -4.99 -26.88 6.02
C PHE A 109 -3.82 -27.87 5.81
N ASP A 110 -2.98 -27.66 4.79
CA ASP A 110 -1.66 -28.30 4.72
C ASP A 110 -0.63 -27.49 5.54
N CYS A 111 0.02 -28.14 6.51
CA CYS A 111 1.00 -27.52 7.42
C CYS A 111 2.46 -27.55 6.92
N ALA A 112 2.72 -28.17 5.77
CA ALA A 112 4.03 -28.32 5.14
C ALA A 112 4.09 -27.57 3.80
N TYR A 113 3.07 -27.70 2.96
CA TYR A 113 3.07 -27.26 1.57
C TYR A 113 2.13 -26.06 1.33
N SER A 114 1.45 -26.05 0.20
CA SER A 114 0.63 -24.96 -0.31
C SER A 114 -0.61 -25.57 -0.94
N GLU A 115 -1.67 -24.80 -1.06
CA GLU A 115 -2.70 -25.10 -2.05
C GLU A 115 -2.23 -24.62 -3.43
N PRO A 116 -2.83 -25.07 -4.55
CA PRO A 116 -2.46 -24.66 -5.91
C PRO A 116 -2.42 -23.13 -6.14
N LEU A 117 -1.33 -22.69 -6.77
CA LEU A 117 -0.96 -21.29 -6.95
C LEU A 117 -1.13 -20.83 -8.40
N HIS A 118 -2.25 -20.18 -8.72
CA HIS A 118 -2.68 -19.88 -10.08
C HIS A 118 -2.08 -18.57 -10.68
N ALA A 119 -0.74 -18.54 -10.80
CA ALA A 119 0.00 -17.38 -11.30
C ALA A 119 -0.31 -17.03 -12.78
N HIS A 120 -0.54 -18.02 -13.63
CA HIS A 120 -0.72 -17.88 -15.08
C HIS A 120 0.49 -17.29 -15.87
N PRO A 121 0.82 -17.84 -17.05
CA PRO A 121 0.15 -18.97 -17.72
C PRO A 121 0.34 -20.32 -17.01
N ILE A 122 1.32 -20.42 -16.12
CA ILE A 122 1.57 -21.61 -15.29
C ILE A 122 0.76 -21.51 -13.99
N SER A 123 0.08 -22.59 -13.60
CA SER A 123 -0.34 -22.81 -12.21
C SER A 123 0.67 -23.70 -11.52
N TYR A 124 1.03 -23.41 -10.27
CA TYR A 124 2.06 -24.13 -9.53
C TYR A 124 1.50 -24.90 -8.33
N ASP A 125 2.25 -25.87 -7.83
CA ASP A 125 1.98 -26.55 -6.55
C ASP A 125 3.32 -26.97 -5.91
N THR A 126 3.38 -27.14 -4.59
CA THR A 126 4.64 -27.36 -3.85
C THR A 126 4.70 -28.73 -3.23
N PHE A 127 5.80 -29.46 -3.45
CA PHE A 127 6.00 -30.82 -2.96
C PHE A 127 7.37 -30.99 -2.29
N ALA A 128 7.58 -32.08 -1.56
CA ALA A 128 8.86 -32.39 -0.90
C ALA A 128 10.09 -32.29 -1.83
N GLY A 129 9.92 -32.64 -3.10
CA GLY A 129 10.98 -32.62 -4.12
C GLY A 129 11.19 -31.30 -4.85
N GLY A 130 10.31 -30.29 -4.67
CA GLY A 130 10.39 -29.00 -5.35
C GLY A 130 9.04 -28.45 -5.83
N LEU A 131 9.07 -27.75 -6.96
CA LEU A 131 7.95 -26.99 -7.52
C LEU A 131 7.30 -27.72 -8.69
N GLY A 132 6.04 -28.12 -8.55
CA GLY A 132 5.22 -28.66 -9.63
C GLY A 132 4.64 -27.56 -10.51
N PHE A 133 4.49 -27.83 -11.81
CA PHE A 133 3.95 -26.90 -12.81
C PHE A 133 2.76 -27.55 -13.53
N SER A 134 1.76 -26.74 -13.87
CA SER A 134 0.67 -27.09 -14.77
C SER A 134 0.43 -25.97 -15.78
N TYR A 135 0.41 -26.30 -17.07
CA TYR A 135 -0.20 -25.47 -18.12
C TYR A 135 -1.43 -26.18 -18.69
N ASN A 136 -2.36 -26.54 -17.79
CA ASN A 136 -3.67 -27.01 -18.18
C ASN A 136 -4.40 -25.92 -18.98
N THR A 137 -4.85 -26.26 -20.19
CA THR A 137 -5.62 -25.36 -21.08
C THR A 137 -6.99 -25.93 -21.43
N VAL A 138 -7.47 -26.91 -20.64
CA VAL A 138 -8.78 -27.52 -20.80
C VAL A 138 -9.61 -27.13 -19.59
N ALA A 139 -10.68 -26.37 -19.82
CA ALA A 139 -11.64 -26.07 -18.79
C ALA A 139 -12.42 -27.35 -18.42
N ALA A 140 -12.41 -27.71 -17.15
CA ALA A 140 -13.44 -28.54 -16.55
C ALA A 140 -14.68 -27.67 -16.35
N ILE A 141 -15.84 -28.14 -16.82
CA ILE A 141 -17.14 -27.49 -16.62
C ILE A 141 -17.97 -28.37 -15.68
N SER A 142 -18.63 -27.78 -14.69
CA SER A 142 -19.54 -28.45 -13.75
C SER A 142 -20.86 -27.68 -13.63
N GLY A 143 -21.89 -28.32 -13.06
CA GLY A 143 -23.23 -27.72 -12.89
C GLY A 143 -24.08 -27.71 -14.15
N THR A 144 -24.92 -26.67 -14.34
CA THR A 144 -25.81 -26.54 -15.50
C THR A 144 -25.82 -25.12 -16.06
N ALA A 145 -25.99 -25.00 -17.39
CA ALA A 145 -25.98 -23.72 -18.14
C ALA A 145 -27.16 -22.77 -17.87
N THR A 146 -28.02 -23.05 -16.88
CA THR A 146 -29.17 -22.22 -16.49
C THR A 146 -29.40 -22.23 -14.97
N GLY A 147 -28.41 -22.66 -14.20
CA GLY A 147 -28.47 -22.80 -12.74
C GLY A 147 -27.09 -22.58 -12.16
N VAL A 148 -26.76 -23.20 -11.03
CA VAL A 148 -25.37 -23.17 -10.54
C VAL A 148 -24.45 -23.90 -11.52
N GLY A 149 -23.38 -23.24 -11.95
CA GLY A 149 -22.42 -23.75 -12.93
C GLY A 149 -21.03 -23.14 -12.73
N GLU A 150 -19.98 -23.90 -13.03
CA GLU A 150 -18.59 -23.45 -12.85
C GLU A 150 -17.72 -23.82 -14.06
N TYR A 151 -16.70 -23.00 -14.32
CA TYR A 151 -15.60 -23.36 -15.21
C TYR A 151 -14.26 -23.18 -14.48
N HIS A 152 -13.41 -24.21 -14.52
CA HIS A 152 -12.09 -24.18 -13.88
C HIS A 152 -11.02 -24.82 -14.76
N TYR A 153 -9.80 -24.30 -14.68
CA TYR A 153 -8.58 -24.87 -15.21
C TYR A 153 -7.79 -25.46 -14.04
N PRO A 154 -8.20 -26.64 -13.50
CA PRO A 154 -7.61 -27.21 -12.30
C PRO A 154 -6.13 -27.53 -12.52
N TYR A 155 -5.37 -27.50 -11.43
CA TYR A 155 -3.96 -27.89 -11.43
C TYR A 155 -3.81 -29.38 -11.82
N VAL A 156 -3.06 -29.64 -12.88
CA VAL A 156 -2.68 -30.98 -13.33
C VAL A 156 -1.18 -30.97 -13.65
N GLN A 157 -0.37 -31.63 -12.82
CA GLN A 157 1.09 -31.54 -12.93
C GLN A 157 1.61 -32.09 -14.28
N ASP A 158 2.24 -31.22 -15.08
CA ASP A 158 3.00 -31.58 -16.27
C ASP A 158 4.43 -31.99 -15.92
N ILE A 159 5.07 -31.19 -15.05
CA ILE A 159 6.46 -31.37 -14.60
C ILE A 159 6.62 -31.01 -13.11
N LEU A 160 7.56 -31.66 -12.44
CA LEU A 160 8.10 -31.32 -11.12
C LEU A 160 9.55 -30.85 -11.28
N VAL A 161 9.85 -29.62 -10.88
CA VAL A 161 11.18 -29.02 -10.97
C VAL A 161 11.83 -28.98 -9.59
N GLY A 162 13.01 -29.58 -9.47
CA GLY A 162 13.63 -29.88 -8.19
C GLY A 162 15.14 -30.10 -8.24
N VAL A 163 15.65 -30.72 -7.17
CA VAL A 163 17.06 -31.10 -7.02
C VAL A 163 17.14 -32.60 -6.74
N THR A 164 18.10 -33.29 -7.36
CA THR A 164 18.18 -34.76 -7.24
C THR A 164 18.38 -35.21 -5.78
N GLY A 165 17.39 -35.93 -5.27
CA GLY A 165 17.33 -36.43 -3.89
C GLY A 165 16.81 -35.43 -2.85
N LEU A 166 16.29 -34.26 -3.26
CA LEU A 166 15.63 -33.33 -2.34
C LEU A 166 14.36 -33.95 -1.78
N ASN A 167 14.24 -33.92 -0.45
CA ASN A 167 13.05 -34.32 0.29
C ASN A 167 12.85 -33.35 1.47
N SER A 168 12.46 -32.13 1.14
CA SER A 168 12.12 -31.07 2.10
C SER A 168 10.96 -31.52 3.00
N PRO A 169 10.91 -31.15 4.29
CA PRO A 169 9.76 -31.41 5.14
C PRO A 169 8.62 -30.39 4.91
N ASP A 170 8.96 -29.19 4.45
CA ASP A 170 8.04 -28.09 4.16
C ASP A 170 8.51 -27.25 2.95
N ALA A 171 7.66 -26.31 2.51
CA ALA A 171 7.99 -25.25 1.57
C ALA A 171 7.71 -23.88 2.23
N LYS A 172 8.66 -22.94 2.18
CA LYS A 172 8.62 -21.63 2.85
C LYS A 172 8.69 -20.47 1.87
N VAL A 173 8.34 -19.27 2.32
CA VAL A 173 8.50 -18.04 1.54
C VAL A 173 9.86 -17.39 1.87
N ASP A 174 10.73 -17.28 0.87
CA ASP A 174 12.04 -16.63 1.00
C ASP A 174 12.00 -15.12 0.68
N GLY A 175 10.94 -14.66 0.04
CA GLY A 175 10.68 -13.24 -0.20
C GLY A 175 9.62 -13.02 -1.27
N TRP A 176 9.18 -11.77 -1.40
CA TRP A 176 8.14 -11.34 -2.35
C TRP A 176 8.40 -9.91 -2.85
N THR A 177 7.73 -9.55 -3.93
CA THR A 177 7.50 -8.19 -4.43
C THR A 177 6.12 -8.13 -5.07
N ASP A 178 5.69 -6.97 -5.58
CA ASP A 178 4.32 -6.62 -6.00
C ASP A 178 3.45 -7.68 -6.70
N TRP A 179 4.03 -8.63 -7.43
CA TRP A 179 3.28 -9.78 -7.97
C TRP A 179 4.15 -11.04 -8.18
N THR A 180 5.25 -11.14 -7.43
CA THR A 180 6.14 -12.31 -7.47
C THR A 180 6.49 -12.79 -6.07
N VAL A 181 6.46 -14.12 -5.88
CA VAL A 181 6.87 -14.80 -4.64
C VAL A 181 8.07 -15.69 -4.93
N SER A 182 8.90 -15.93 -3.90
CA SER A 182 10.04 -16.84 -3.96
C SER A 182 9.87 -18.02 -3.00
N PRO A 183 9.26 -19.14 -3.44
CA PRO A 183 9.18 -20.37 -2.65
C PRO A 183 10.56 -21.01 -2.42
N TYR A 184 10.74 -21.68 -1.28
CA TYR A 184 12.00 -22.24 -0.82
C TYR A 184 11.84 -23.58 -0.11
N TRP A 185 12.77 -24.51 -0.36
CA TRP A 185 12.82 -25.86 0.18
C TRP A 185 14.21 -26.17 0.75
N SER A 186 14.29 -26.95 1.82
CA SER A 186 15.55 -27.55 2.26
C SER A 186 15.36 -28.82 3.09
N ASP A 187 16.15 -29.85 2.76
CA ASP A 187 16.27 -31.08 3.56
C ASP A 187 17.50 -31.05 4.52
N GLY A 188 18.14 -29.89 4.67
CA GLY A 188 19.37 -29.70 5.44
C GLY A 188 20.67 -30.05 4.69
N ALA A 189 20.61 -30.82 3.60
CA ALA A 189 21.76 -31.15 2.74
C ALA A 189 21.67 -30.49 1.35
N ARG A 190 20.46 -30.16 0.91
CA ARG A 190 20.09 -29.55 -0.36
C ARG A 190 19.20 -28.34 -0.10
N THR A 191 19.16 -27.43 -1.06
CA THR A 191 18.18 -26.35 -1.12
C THR A 191 17.66 -26.17 -2.54
N LEU A 192 16.40 -25.74 -2.66
CA LEU A 192 15.84 -25.16 -3.86
C LEU A 192 15.22 -23.81 -3.49
N ARG A 193 15.42 -22.81 -4.34
CA ARG A 193 14.73 -21.52 -4.29
C ARG A 193 14.16 -21.25 -5.67
N ALA A 194 12.87 -21.00 -5.76
CA ALA A 194 12.21 -20.53 -6.97
C ALA A 194 11.94 -19.01 -6.89
N THR A 195 11.65 -18.39 -8.03
CA THR A 195 10.92 -17.12 -8.13
C THR A 195 9.90 -17.28 -9.25
N ILE A 196 8.64 -17.01 -8.92
CA ILE A 196 7.45 -17.17 -9.75
C ILE A 196 6.51 -15.98 -9.54
N GLY A 197 5.60 -15.72 -10.47
CA GLY A 197 4.61 -14.66 -10.29
C GLY A 197 3.66 -14.48 -11.46
N HIS A 198 2.67 -13.59 -11.25
CA HIS A 198 1.66 -13.32 -12.25
C HIS A 198 2.28 -12.84 -13.58
N GLY A 199 1.80 -13.42 -14.68
CA GLY A 199 2.25 -13.06 -16.03
C GLY A 199 3.69 -13.47 -16.37
N LEU A 200 4.32 -14.37 -15.60
CA LEU A 200 5.64 -14.92 -15.91
C LEU A 200 5.50 -16.34 -16.50
N PRO A 201 5.77 -16.53 -17.82
CA PRO A 201 6.00 -17.86 -18.39
C PRO A 201 7.25 -18.56 -17.88
N PHE A 202 8.14 -17.83 -17.20
CA PHE A 202 9.37 -18.31 -16.60
C PHE A 202 9.21 -18.55 -15.09
N ALA A 203 9.80 -19.64 -14.61
CA ALA A 203 10.21 -19.80 -13.23
C ALA A 203 11.74 -19.82 -13.16
N TYR A 204 12.30 -19.06 -12.22
CA TYR A 204 13.75 -18.89 -12.06
C TYR A 204 14.23 -19.60 -10.80
N PHE A 205 15.30 -20.40 -10.91
CA PHE A 205 15.74 -21.28 -9.83
C PHE A 205 17.17 -21.03 -9.37
N GLN A 206 17.39 -21.29 -8.08
CA GLN A 206 18.71 -21.48 -7.46
C GLN A 206 18.70 -22.79 -6.66
N LYS A 207 19.80 -23.55 -6.67
CA LYS A 207 19.92 -24.85 -6.01
C LYS A 207 21.25 -25.13 -5.34
N THR A 208 21.25 -25.96 -4.30
CA THR A 208 22.46 -26.51 -3.67
C THR A 208 22.33 -28.02 -3.40
N GLY A 209 23.45 -28.71 -3.13
CA GLY A 209 23.48 -30.11 -2.66
C GLY A 209 23.20 -31.20 -3.70
N GLY A 210 22.89 -30.87 -4.96
CA GLY A 210 22.66 -31.87 -6.01
C GLY A 210 22.57 -31.31 -7.43
N ASN A 211 22.19 -32.18 -8.37
CA ASN A 211 21.88 -31.83 -9.76
C ASN A 211 20.51 -31.15 -9.86
N ALA A 212 20.32 -30.28 -10.86
CA ALA A 212 18.99 -29.79 -11.20
C ALA A 212 18.22 -30.90 -11.92
N GLN A 213 16.93 -31.04 -11.61
CA GLN A 213 16.09 -32.11 -12.13
C GLN A 213 14.71 -31.58 -12.51
N ILE A 214 14.19 -32.05 -13.65
CA ILE A 214 12.84 -31.85 -14.12
C ILE A 214 12.27 -33.25 -14.33
N THR A 215 11.30 -33.65 -13.51
CA THR A 215 10.60 -34.94 -13.63
C THR A 215 9.27 -34.72 -14.31
N THR A 216 9.04 -35.36 -15.45
CA THR A 216 7.84 -35.17 -16.29
C THR A 216 6.74 -36.18 -15.95
N SER A 217 5.46 -35.82 -16.10
CA SER A 217 4.31 -36.70 -15.78
C SER A 217 4.24 -37.96 -16.65
N GLY A 218 4.82 -37.91 -17.85
CA GLY A 218 5.03 -39.03 -18.76
C GLY A 218 6.29 -38.81 -19.60
N THR A 219 6.72 -39.80 -20.38
CA THR A 219 7.95 -39.74 -21.17
C THR A 219 7.97 -38.51 -22.09
N PRO A 220 8.97 -37.61 -22.00
CA PRO A 220 8.96 -36.35 -22.73
C PRO A 220 9.41 -36.53 -24.18
N ALA A 221 8.68 -35.92 -25.12
CA ALA A 221 9.08 -35.84 -26.52
C ALA A 221 10.09 -34.70 -26.70
N VAL A 222 11.38 -35.00 -26.52
CA VAL A 222 12.47 -34.03 -26.70
C VAL A 222 12.61 -33.66 -28.18
N TRP A 223 12.43 -32.37 -28.48
CA TRP A 223 12.52 -31.82 -29.85
C TRP A 223 13.70 -30.86 -30.05
N SER A 224 14.40 -30.49 -28.96
CA SER A 224 15.71 -29.85 -29.00
C SER A 224 16.49 -30.23 -27.74
N ASN A 225 17.79 -30.52 -27.88
CA ASN A 225 18.72 -30.61 -26.76
C ASN A 225 20.10 -30.19 -27.28
N SER A 226 20.57 -29.00 -26.88
CA SER A 226 21.78 -28.38 -27.42
C SER A 226 22.45 -27.52 -26.35
N GLY A 227 23.60 -27.99 -25.86
CA GLY A 227 24.32 -27.37 -24.75
C GLY A 227 23.42 -27.20 -23.52
N GLY A 228 23.38 -25.98 -22.98
CA GLY A 228 22.56 -25.63 -21.82
C GLY A 228 21.05 -25.62 -22.06
N THR A 229 20.55 -25.75 -23.30
CA THR A 229 19.11 -25.60 -23.61
C THR A 229 18.49 -26.93 -24.03
N ILE A 230 17.41 -27.34 -23.35
CA ILE A 230 16.54 -28.44 -23.76
C ILE A 230 15.11 -27.94 -24.02
N GLY A 231 14.49 -28.43 -25.09
CA GLY A 231 13.09 -28.19 -25.45
C GLY A 231 12.37 -29.52 -25.64
N PHE A 232 11.27 -29.71 -24.92
CA PHE A 232 10.54 -30.98 -24.87
C PHE A 232 9.03 -30.77 -24.77
N THR A 233 8.26 -31.74 -25.25
CA THR A 233 6.80 -31.76 -25.11
C THR A 233 6.36 -32.81 -24.08
N VAL A 234 5.48 -32.46 -23.14
CA VAL A 234 4.77 -33.39 -22.24
C VAL A 234 3.29 -32.95 -22.17
N ASN A 235 2.34 -33.90 -22.10
CA ASN A 235 0.90 -33.61 -22.10
C ASN A 235 0.40 -32.68 -23.24
N GLY A 236 1.12 -32.62 -24.37
CA GLY A 236 0.83 -31.70 -25.48
C GLY A 236 1.27 -30.24 -25.24
N LYS A 237 2.07 -29.97 -24.21
CA LYS A 237 2.63 -28.66 -23.83
C LYS A 237 4.13 -28.64 -24.10
N ASP A 238 4.63 -27.59 -24.74
CA ASP A 238 6.08 -27.42 -24.92
C ASP A 238 6.70 -26.63 -23.77
N TYR A 239 7.72 -27.24 -23.16
CA TYR A 239 8.52 -26.66 -22.09
C TYR A 239 9.98 -26.50 -22.55
N LEU A 240 10.67 -25.55 -21.92
CA LEU A 240 12.08 -25.24 -22.11
C LEU A 240 12.81 -25.28 -20.76
N GLY A 241 13.93 -25.97 -20.71
CA GLY A 241 14.87 -25.96 -19.58
C GLY A 241 16.19 -25.30 -19.99
N PHE A 242 16.64 -24.31 -19.22
CA PHE A 242 17.86 -23.55 -19.48
C PHE A 242 18.85 -23.71 -18.33
N ALA A 243 19.98 -24.32 -18.62
CA ALA A 243 21.12 -24.50 -17.74
C ALA A 243 22.30 -23.61 -18.20
N PRO A 244 23.27 -23.30 -17.33
CA PRO A 244 24.35 -22.35 -17.61
C PRO A 244 25.27 -22.74 -18.77
N SER A 245 25.97 -21.78 -19.36
CA SER A 245 26.96 -22.03 -20.42
C SER A 245 27.94 -23.16 -20.09
N GLY A 246 28.11 -24.08 -21.04
CA GLY A 246 28.90 -25.32 -20.88
C GLY A 246 28.17 -26.49 -20.21
N SER A 247 26.93 -26.31 -19.73
CA SER A 247 26.09 -27.40 -19.25
C SER A 247 25.57 -28.29 -20.39
N THR A 248 25.09 -29.48 -20.02
CA THR A 248 24.27 -30.35 -20.88
C THR A 248 23.08 -30.89 -20.09
N TRP A 249 22.01 -31.31 -20.80
CA TRP A 249 20.87 -32.00 -20.21
C TRP A 249 20.87 -33.49 -20.59
N THR A 250 20.82 -34.36 -19.58
CA THR A 250 20.68 -35.82 -19.74
C THR A 250 19.24 -36.24 -19.45
N VAL A 251 18.67 -37.08 -20.33
CA VAL A 251 17.28 -37.56 -20.24
C VAL A 251 17.28 -39.06 -20.00
N SER A 252 16.52 -39.52 -19.01
CA SER A 252 16.39 -40.92 -18.64
C SER A 252 14.96 -41.20 -18.14
N GLY A 253 14.17 -41.93 -18.92
CA GLY A 253 12.74 -42.11 -18.65
C GLY A 253 12.00 -40.77 -18.61
N THR A 254 11.37 -40.47 -17.47
CA THR A 254 10.72 -39.18 -17.17
C THR A 254 11.65 -38.14 -16.54
N SER A 255 12.91 -38.48 -16.26
CA SER A 255 13.86 -37.58 -15.60
C SER A 255 14.75 -36.87 -16.59
N ILE A 256 14.63 -35.54 -16.67
CA ILE A 256 15.56 -34.64 -17.34
C ILE A 256 16.46 -34.03 -16.25
N SER A 257 17.78 -34.05 -16.42
CA SER A 257 18.72 -33.62 -15.35
C SER A 257 19.98 -32.95 -15.88
N SER A 258 20.57 -32.06 -15.07
CA SER A 258 21.84 -31.40 -15.36
C SER A 258 22.65 -31.11 -14.10
N THR A 259 23.98 -31.22 -14.22
CA THR A 259 24.95 -30.75 -13.21
C THR A 259 25.05 -29.23 -13.15
N LEU A 260 24.44 -28.52 -14.11
CA LEU A 260 24.59 -27.07 -14.33
C LEU A 260 26.06 -26.62 -14.52
N ASN A 261 26.94 -27.51 -15.00
CA ASN A 261 28.39 -27.23 -15.11
C ASN A 261 29.00 -26.76 -13.76
N GLY A 262 28.51 -27.31 -12.64
CA GLY A 262 28.92 -26.95 -11.29
C GLY A 262 28.24 -25.71 -10.70
N GLN A 263 27.45 -24.97 -11.48
CA GLN A 263 26.75 -23.77 -11.06
C GLN A 263 25.48 -24.05 -10.24
N ASN A 264 24.90 -22.98 -9.68
CA ASN A 264 23.73 -23.04 -8.81
C ASN A 264 22.42 -22.51 -9.43
N TYR A 265 22.43 -21.88 -10.62
CA TYR A 265 21.24 -21.25 -11.22
C TYR A 265 20.76 -21.94 -12.50
N PHE A 266 19.44 -21.98 -12.69
CA PHE A 266 18.79 -22.44 -13.93
C PHE A 266 17.40 -21.84 -14.05
N SER A 267 16.74 -21.97 -15.21
CA SER A 267 15.35 -21.54 -15.39
C SER A 267 14.55 -22.54 -16.21
N VAL A 268 13.23 -22.49 -16.04
CA VAL A 268 12.27 -23.31 -16.80
C VAL A 268 11.15 -22.40 -17.31
N ALA A 269 10.71 -22.60 -18.54
CA ALA A 269 9.60 -21.86 -19.13
C ALA A 269 8.63 -22.74 -19.90
N VAL A 270 7.37 -22.32 -19.98
CA VAL A 270 6.36 -22.89 -20.88
C VAL A 270 6.20 -22.01 -22.12
N LEU A 271 6.04 -22.59 -23.31
CA LEU A 271 5.81 -21.84 -24.54
C LEU A 271 4.31 -21.63 -24.84
N PRO A 272 3.94 -20.53 -25.53
CA PRO A 272 2.57 -20.29 -25.99
C PRO A 272 2.31 -21.10 -27.27
N THR A 273 2.38 -22.43 -27.17
CA THR A 273 2.21 -23.36 -28.28
C THR A 273 1.00 -24.27 -28.06
N THR A 274 0.51 -24.79 -29.18
CA THR A 274 -0.49 -25.85 -29.27
C THR A 274 0.14 -27.07 -29.97
N PRO A 275 -0.46 -28.27 -29.88
CA PRO A 275 -0.06 -29.42 -30.70
C PRO A 275 -0.12 -29.19 -32.22
N SER A 276 -0.82 -28.14 -32.67
CA SER A 276 -0.91 -27.70 -34.08
C SER A 276 0.10 -26.59 -34.45
N THR A 277 0.93 -26.11 -33.52
CA THR A 277 1.86 -25.02 -33.78
C THR A 277 3.05 -25.49 -34.63
N PRO A 278 3.39 -24.81 -35.75
CA PRO A 278 4.49 -25.23 -36.61
C PRO A 278 5.85 -25.26 -35.89
N ALA A 279 6.67 -26.27 -36.20
CA ALA A 279 7.98 -26.45 -35.58
C ALA A 279 8.93 -25.25 -35.75
N ALA A 280 8.83 -24.52 -36.88
CA ALA A 280 9.57 -23.28 -37.10
C ALA A 280 9.14 -22.17 -36.12
N THR A 281 7.84 -22.01 -35.89
CA THR A 281 7.27 -21.07 -34.89
C THR A 281 7.74 -21.42 -33.49
N ARG A 282 7.69 -22.71 -33.11
CA ARG A 282 8.19 -23.20 -31.81
C ARG A 282 9.68 -22.91 -31.62
N THR A 283 10.50 -23.11 -32.65
CA THR A 283 11.94 -22.83 -32.60
C THR A 283 12.23 -21.32 -32.50
N SER A 284 11.44 -20.49 -33.18
CA SER A 284 11.52 -19.02 -33.08
C SER A 284 11.15 -18.51 -31.68
N LEU A 285 10.08 -19.04 -31.09
CA LEU A 285 9.70 -18.78 -29.70
C LEU A 285 10.81 -19.22 -28.73
N ALA A 286 11.35 -20.44 -28.89
CA ALA A 286 12.46 -20.91 -28.06
C ALA A 286 13.69 -19.99 -28.13
N SER A 287 14.00 -19.48 -29.33
CA SER A 287 15.11 -18.54 -29.57
C SER A 287 14.84 -17.14 -28.98
N THR A 288 13.57 -16.76 -28.87
CA THR A 288 13.13 -15.52 -28.20
C THR A 288 13.24 -15.66 -26.67
N TYR A 289 12.83 -16.81 -26.12
CA TYR A 289 12.85 -17.07 -24.68
C TYR A 289 14.28 -17.25 -24.17
N ALA A 290 15.16 -17.88 -24.96
CA ALA A 290 16.58 -18.05 -24.63
C ALA A 290 17.31 -16.72 -24.33
N GLN A 291 16.88 -15.59 -24.90
CA GLN A 291 17.46 -14.27 -24.63
C GLN A 291 17.27 -13.82 -23.17
N TYR A 292 16.20 -14.27 -22.52
CA TYR A 292 15.82 -13.87 -21.16
C TYR A 292 16.01 -14.97 -20.11
N ALA A 293 16.40 -16.18 -20.53
CA ALA A 293 16.55 -17.35 -19.67
C ALA A 293 17.49 -17.12 -18.47
N HIS A 294 18.56 -16.37 -18.66
CA HIS A 294 19.54 -16.06 -17.61
C HIS A 294 19.35 -14.68 -16.96
N ALA A 295 18.36 -13.90 -17.41
CA ALA A 295 17.96 -12.63 -16.80
C ALA A 295 16.93 -12.89 -15.69
N HIS A 296 17.36 -13.49 -14.58
CA HIS A 296 16.46 -13.94 -13.51
C HIS A 296 15.71 -12.76 -12.90
N VAL A 297 14.38 -12.75 -12.95
CA VAL A 297 13.57 -11.77 -12.22
C VAL A 297 13.87 -11.86 -10.73
N THR A 298 14.23 -10.72 -10.14
CA THR A 298 14.58 -10.56 -8.72
C THR A 298 13.73 -9.49 -8.01
N GLY A 299 12.79 -8.87 -8.72
CA GLY A 299 11.74 -8.05 -8.13
C GLY A 299 10.81 -7.46 -9.17
N THR A 300 9.56 -7.21 -8.79
CA THR A 300 8.56 -6.51 -9.61
C THR A 300 8.05 -5.27 -8.91
N ARG A 301 7.65 -4.25 -9.68
CA ARG A 301 7.11 -3.01 -9.13
C ARG A 301 6.12 -2.32 -10.05
N VAL A 302 4.97 -1.92 -9.50
CA VAL A 302 4.00 -1.04 -10.15
C VAL A 302 4.28 0.43 -9.80
N SER A 303 4.09 1.31 -10.77
CA SER A 303 3.94 2.75 -10.59
C SER A 303 2.75 3.23 -11.42
N TYR A 304 1.82 3.93 -10.79
CA TYR A 304 0.63 4.50 -11.44
C TYR A 304 0.63 6.03 -11.35
N SER A 305 -0.15 6.67 -12.22
CA SER A 305 -0.44 8.11 -12.15
C SER A 305 -1.82 8.40 -12.71
N TYR A 306 -2.57 9.26 -12.03
CA TYR A 306 -3.82 9.84 -12.55
C TYR A 306 -3.53 11.25 -13.07
N ASN A 307 -3.82 11.48 -14.34
CA ASN A 307 -3.82 12.83 -14.92
C ASN A 307 -5.27 13.31 -15.04
N PRO A 308 -5.76 14.17 -14.11
CA PRO A 308 -7.13 14.67 -14.19
C PRO A 308 -7.38 15.41 -15.50
N GLY A 309 -6.44 16.22 -15.98
CA GLY A 309 -6.61 17.08 -17.17
C GLY A 309 -6.96 16.35 -18.48
N ASN A 310 -6.77 15.04 -18.56
CA ASN A 310 -7.26 14.20 -19.68
C ASN A 310 -7.91 12.88 -19.22
N ALA A 311 -8.16 12.71 -17.92
CA ALA A 311 -8.65 11.50 -17.27
C ALA A 311 -7.87 10.20 -17.56
N ASN A 312 -6.58 10.28 -17.91
CA ASN A 312 -5.75 9.08 -18.03
C ASN A 312 -5.42 8.51 -16.64
N VAL A 313 -5.55 7.20 -16.49
CA VAL A 313 -4.83 6.41 -15.48
C VAL A 313 -3.74 5.64 -16.22
N SER A 314 -2.49 6.05 -16.06
CA SER A 314 -1.34 5.42 -16.71
C SER A 314 -0.53 4.63 -15.69
N THR A 315 -0.36 3.33 -15.95
CA THR A 315 0.24 2.36 -15.03
C THR A 315 1.39 1.62 -15.72
N THR A 316 2.56 1.61 -15.10
CA THR A 316 3.76 0.92 -15.59
C THR A 316 4.12 -0.23 -14.67
N TYR A 317 4.32 -1.41 -15.26
CA TYR A 317 4.68 -2.65 -14.59
C TYR A 317 6.15 -2.96 -14.91
N THR A 318 7.03 -2.89 -13.91
CA THR A 318 8.49 -3.03 -14.08
C THR A 318 8.99 -4.35 -13.51
N PHE A 319 9.87 -5.02 -14.24
CA PHE A 319 10.55 -6.27 -13.87
C PHE A 319 12.05 -6.01 -13.71
N THR A 320 12.54 -6.07 -12.48
CA THR A 320 13.98 -5.98 -12.15
C THR A 320 14.61 -7.36 -12.31
N THR A 321 15.64 -7.47 -13.16
CA THR A 321 16.30 -8.75 -13.46
C THR A 321 17.78 -8.74 -13.11
N THR A 322 18.26 -9.78 -12.45
CA THR A 322 19.68 -10.05 -12.24
C THR A 322 20.18 -11.04 -13.30
N ALA A 323 21.04 -10.58 -14.20
CA ALA A 323 21.75 -11.46 -15.13
C ALA A 323 22.63 -12.46 -14.37
N ARG A 324 22.50 -13.75 -14.68
CA ARG A 324 23.36 -14.82 -14.16
C ARG A 324 24.52 -15.15 -15.10
N GLU A 325 24.30 -14.98 -16.40
CA GLU A 325 25.32 -14.92 -17.43
C GLU A 325 24.87 -14.00 -18.57
N GLY A 326 25.82 -13.55 -19.40
CA GLY A 326 25.57 -12.54 -20.41
C GLY A 326 25.27 -11.16 -19.82
N SER A 327 24.54 -10.35 -20.58
CA SER A 327 24.19 -8.96 -20.25
C SER A 327 22.72 -8.63 -20.54
N ALA A 328 21.88 -9.66 -20.75
CA ALA A 328 20.45 -9.50 -21.00
C ALA A 328 19.72 -8.98 -19.75
N SER A 329 18.65 -8.22 -19.97
CA SER A 329 17.80 -7.67 -18.92
C SER A 329 16.33 -7.66 -19.36
N GLY A 330 15.41 -7.69 -18.39
CA GLY A 330 13.99 -7.92 -18.64
C GLY A 330 13.65 -9.40 -18.84
N THR A 331 12.38 -9.66 -19.15
CA THR A 331 11.81 -11.01 -19.24
C THR A 331 10.82 -11.11 -20.40
N VAL A 332 10.33 -12.33 -20.66
CA VAL A 332 9.07 -12.52 -21.39
C VAL A 332 7.90 -12.35 -20.41
N ILE A 333 6.85 -11.65 -20.84
CA ILE A 333 5.73 -11.20 -20.00
C ILE A 333 4.42 -11.60 -20.70
N ALA A 334 3.53 -12.27 -19.98
CA ALA A 334 2.18 -12.61 -20.43
C ALA A 334 1.15 -11.67 -19.79
N LEU A 335 0.42 -10.95 -20.62
CA LEU A 335 -0.55 -9.92 -20.24
C LEU A 335 -1.97 -10.49 -20.19
N TYR A 336 -2.75 -10.22 -19.15
CA TYR A 336 -4.18 -10.54 -19.10
C TYR A 336 -5.04 -9.61 -19.99
N PRO A 337 -6.31 -9.94 -20.32
CA PRO A 337 -7.19 -9.07 -21.11
C PRO A 337 -7.32 -7.63 -20.64
N HIS A 338 -7.55 -7.37 -19.35
CA HIS A 338 -7.63 -6.01 -18.81
C HIS A 338 -6.32 -5.21 -18.98
N GLN A 339 -5.18 -5.90 -19.19
CA GLN A 339 -3.89 -5.27 -19.45
C GLN A 339 -3.71 -5.04 -20.96
N TRP A 340 -3.91 -6.07 -21.79
CA TRP A 340 -3.64 -5.94 -23.23
C TRP A 340 -4.69 -5.12 -23.98
N ASN A 341 -5.93 -4.99 -23.49
CA ASN A 341 -6.93 -4.08 -24.05
C ASN A 341 -6.57 -2.59 -23.87
N TYR A 342 -5.65 -2.28 -22.95
CA TYR A 342 -5.20 -0.91 -22.65
C TYR A 342 -3.67 -0.74 -22.78
N LEU A 343 -2.98 -1.67 -23.44
CA LEU A 343 -1.52 -1.67 -23.62
C LEU A 343 -1.05 -0.47 -24.45
N THR A 344 0.04 0.14 -24.01
CA THR A 344 0.69 1.29 -24.65
C THR A 344 2.18 1.04 -24.84
N GLY A 345 2.76 1.59 -25.92
CA GLY A 345 4.20 1.56 -26.17
C GLY A 345 4.80 0.18 -26.46
N SER A 346 4.00 -0.86 -26.73
CA SER A 346 4.46 -2.22 -27.01
C SER A 346 3.48 -2.98 -27.91
N THR A 347 4.02 -3.86 -28.76
CA THR A 347 3.25 -4.72 -29.67
C THR A 347 3.40 -6.18 -29.23
N PRO A 348 2.32 -6.91 -28.92
CA PRO A 348 2.42 -8.32 -28.56
C PRO A 348 2.86 -9.24 -29.72
N LEU A 349 3.45 -10.38 -29.35
CA LEU A 349 3.71 -11.50 -30.25
C LEU A 349 2.40 -12.12 -30.75
N THR A 350 2.45 -12.79 -31.90
CA THR A 350 1.29 -13.44 -32.53
C THR A 350 0.71 -14.60 -31.70
N GLN A 351 1.52 -15.26 -30.87
CA GLN A 351 1.10 -16.39 -30.05
C GLN A 351 0.66 -15.94 -28.65
N THR A 352 -0.42 -16.58 -28.17
CA THR A 352 -1.08 -16.29 -26.90
C THR A 352 -1.14 -17.53 -26.02
N TYR A 353 -1.30 -17.34 -24.71
CA TYR A 353 -1.63 -18.42 -23.79
C TYR A 353 -3.15 -18.50 -23.57
N ILE A 354 -3.65 -19.70 -23.30
CA ILE A 354 -5.00 -19.92 -22.78
C ILE A 354 -4.92 -19.86 -21.25
N SER A 355 -5.84 -19.16 -20.58
CA SER A 355 -5.87 -19.03 -19.12
C SER A 355 -7.30 -19.01 -18.58
N ALA A 356 -7.46 -19.11 -17.26
CA ALA A 356 -8.75 -18.94 -16.57
C ALA A 356 -9.36 -17.53 -16.71
N ARG A 357 -8.57 -16.57 -17.23
CA ARG A 357 -8.91 -15.17 -17.47
C ARG A 357 -9.05 -14.85 -18.97
N GLY A 358 -9.27 -15.87 -19.83
CA GLY A 358 -9.27 -15.71 -21.29
C GLY A 358 -7.87 -15.80 -21.91
N GLN A 359 -7.66 -15.16 -23.06
CA GLN A 359 -6.37 -15.20 -23.76
C GLN A 359 -5.35 -14.24 -23.16
N MET A 360 -4.13 -14.71 -22.85
CA MET A 360 -3.02 -13.84 -22.46
C MET A 360 -2.10 -13.53 -23.64
N LYS A 361 -1.77 -12.26 -23.87
CA LYS A 361 -0.91 -11.80 -24.97
C LYS A 361 0.52 -11.57 -24.50
N VAL A 362 1.51 -11.95 -25.31
CA VAL A 362 2.92 -11.98 -24.87
C VAL A 362 3.69 -10.75 -25.36
N VAL A 363 4.42 -10.08 -24.47
CA VAL A 363 5.42 -9.04 -24.79
C VAL A 363 6.78 -9.42 -24.19
N THR A 364 7.85 -8.70 -24.54
CA THR A 364 9.21 -8.93 -24.00
C THR A 364 9.88 -7.61 -23.62
N GLY A 365 10.61 -7.60 -22.50
CA GLY A 365 11.36 -6.44 -22.03
C GLY A 365 11.40 -6.32 -20.51
N ALA A 366 11.92 -5.19 -20.01
CA ALA A 366 11.99 -4.90 -18.57
C ALA A 366 10.70 -4.27 -18.01
N SER A 367 9.74 -3.88 -18.85
CA SER A 367 8.48 -3.29 -18.42
C SER A 367 7.42 -3.30 -19.53
N PHE A 368 6.14 -3.19 -19.15
CA PHE A 368 5.07 -2.73 -20.04
C PHE A 368 4.26 -1.62 -19.37
N SER A 369 3.40 -0.92 -20.11
CA SER A 369 2.51 0.11 -19.54
C SER A 369 1.10 0.05 -20.12
N THR A 370 0.10 0.23 -19.27
CA THR A 370 -1.30 0.43 -19.67
C THR A 370 -1.68 1.91 -19.57
N THR A 371 -2.73 2.32 -20.29
CA THR A 371 -3.40 3.61 -20.05
C THR A 371 -4.90 3.46 -20.22
N MET A 372 -5.61 3.56 -19.10
CA MET A 372 -7.06 3.50 -19.01
C MET A 372 -7.66 4.92 -18.97
N LYS A 373 -8.96 5.04 -19.26
CA LYS A 373 -9.73 6.27 -19.07
C LYS A 373 -10.59 6.15 -17.84
N PHE A 374 -10.37 7.01 -16.85
CA PHE A 374 -11.26 7.10 -15.70
C PHE A 374 -12.54 7.83 -16.10
N GLN A 375 -13.65 7.10 -16.13
CA GLN A 375 -14.95 7.61 -16.59
C GLN A 375 -15.71 8.43 -15.53
N GLY A 376 -15.09 8.75 -14.39
CA GLY A 376 -15.69 9.53 -13.31
C GLY A 376 -16.70 8.77 -12.44
N VAL A 377 -16.90 9.28 -11.23
CA VAL A 377 -17.92 8.83 -10.26
C VAL A 377 -18.75 10.03 -9.79
N LEU A 378 -19.82 9.80 -9.05
CA LEU A 378 -20.60 10.84 -8.36
C LEU A 378 -20.82 10.44 -6.89
N PRO A 379 -21.00 11.38 -5.96
CA PRO A 379 -21.51 11.06 -4.62
C PRO A 379 -22.91 10.42 -4.70
N GLU A 380 -23.72 10.91 -5.65
CA GLU A 380 -25.07 10.42 -5.95
C GLU A 380 -25.50 10.85 -7.37
N ILE A 381 -26.47 10.16 -7.96
CA ILE A 381 -27.10 10.55 -9.24
C ILE A 381 -27.84 11.91 -9.09
N PRO A 382 -27.80 12.82 -10.08
CA PRO A 382 -28.45 14.13 -9.92
C PRO A 382 -29.98 14.03 -9.99
N ALA A 383 -30.69 14.71 -9.08
CA ALA A 383 -32.15 14.75 -8.97
C ALA A 383 -32.85 15.55 -10.09
N VAL A 384 -32.54 15.29 -11.36
CA VAL A 384 -33.10 16.01 -12.53
C VAL A 384 -34.59 15.73 -12.76
N ALA A 385 -35.13 14.65 -12.20
CA ALA A 385 -36.43 14.09 -12.55
C ALA A 385 -37.45 14.05 -11.40
N ASP A 386 -36.98 14.02 -10.15
CA ASP A 386 -37.78 13.88 -8.93
C ASP A 386 -37.70 15.10 -8.00
N ASN A 387 -37.10 16.20 -8.46
CA ASN A 387 -37.03 17.47 -7.73
C ASN A 387 -38.38 18.22 -7.59
N SER A 388 -39.45 17.79 -8.26
CA SER A 388 -40.74 18.50 -8.25
C SER A 388 -41.97 17.59 -8.43
N GLY A 389 -43.15 18.13 -8.10
CA GLY A 389 -44.44 17.49 -8.37
C GLY A 389 -44.71 16.18 -7.61
N GLY A 390 -45.36 15.23 -8.29
CA GLY A 390 -45.71 13.91 -7.74
C GLY A 390 -44.49 13.03 -7.49
N ASP A 391 -43.45 13.15 -8.32
CA ASP A 391 -42.19 12.43 -8.13
C ASP A 391 -41.49 12.90 -6.84
N LEU A 392 -41.38 14.23 -6.62
CA LEU A 392 -40.89 14.80 -5.35
C LEU A 392 -41.69 14.31 -4.15
N THR A 393 -43.03 14.30 -4.26
CA THR A 393 -43.91 13.82 -3.19
C THR A 393 -43.63 12.35 -2.85
N THR A 394 -43.34 11.54 -3.87
CA THR A 394 -43.05 10.10 -3.73
C THR A 394 -41.71 9.87 -3.04
N VAL A 395 -40.62 10.45 -3.54
CA VAL A 395 -39.28 10.31 -2.92
C VAL A 395 -39.23 10.92 -1.52
N THR A 396 -39.91 12.04 -1.29
CA THR A 396 -40.02 12.67 0.04
C THR A 396 -40.72 11.76 1.05
N ASN A 397 -41.77 11.04 0.62
CA ASN A 397 -42.48 10.10 1.50
C ASN A 397 -41.59 8.89 1.87
N TYR A 398 -40.80 8.35 0.93
CA TYR A 398 -39.84 7.30 1.25
C TYR A 398 -38.71 7.80 2.17
N LEU A 399 -38.13 8.97 1.89
CA LEU A 399 -37.09 9.58 2.73
C LEU A 399 -37.58 9.88 4.16
N ASN A 400 -38.84 10.30 4.32
CA ASN A 400 -39.45 10.52 5.64
C ASN A 400 -39.71 9.21 6.41
N ALA A 401 -39.82 8.06 5.75
CA ALA A 401 -39.94 6.77 6.44
C ALA A 401 -38.61 6.36 7.11
N GLU A 402 -37.48 6.72 6.50
CA GLU A 402 -36.12 6.42 6.98
C GLU A 402 -35.64 7.40 8.09
N LEU A 403 -36.41 8.46 8.38
CA LEU A 403 -36.05 9.55 9.33
C LEU A 403 -35.73 9.07 10.76
N GLY A 404 -36.28 7.94 11.20
CA GLY A 404 -36.09 7.42 12.54
C GLY A 404 -34.67 6.89 12.77
N ASP A 405 -34.30 5.84 12.04
CA ASP A 405 -32.97 5.25 12.04
C ASP A 405 -32.78 4.39 10.76
N PRO A 406 -32.07 4.90 9.73
CA PRO A 406 -31.80 4.16 8.49
C PRO A 406 -30.77 3.02 8.68
N THR A 407 -30.34 2.73 9.91
CA THR A 407 -29.48 1.59 10.25
C THR A 407 -30.23 0.51 11.04
N ALA A 408 -31.54 0.68 11.30
CA ALA A 408 -32.33 -0.21 12.13
C ALA A 408 -32.53 -1.62 11.51
N GLY A 409 -32.49 -2.63 12.36
CA GLY A 409 -32.68 -4.04 11.98
C GLY A 409 -31.39 -4.75 11.54
N LEU A 410 -30.32 -4.02 11.26
CA LEU A 410 -29.05 -4.57 10.80
C LEU A 410 -28.16 -5.00 11.97
N GLY A 411 -27.31 -6.00 11.71
CA GLY A 411 -26.37 -6.61 12.67
C GLY A 411 -25.32 -5.64 13.23
N ASP A 412 -24.77 -6.02 14.38
CA ASP A 412 -23.87 -5.18 15.18
C ASP A 412 -22.38 -5.50 14.95
N ASP A 413 -22.08 -6.43 14.04
CA ASP A 413 -20.75 -6.74 13.51
C ASP A 413 -20.31 -5.74 12.42
N THR A 414 -19.07 -5.92 11.94
CA THR A 414 -18.45 -5.07 10.92
C THR A 414 -19.26 -4.94 9.64
N TYR A 415 -19.66 -6.06 9.02
CA TYR A 415 -20.32 -6.08 7.71
C TYR A 415 -21.71 -5.45 7.77
N TRP A 416 -22.55 -5.91 8.70
CA TRP A 416 -23.93 -5.43 8.79
C TRP A 416 -24.04 -4.00 9.32
N THR A 417 -23.13 -3.56 10.19
CA THR A 417 -22.98 -2.12 10.47
C THR A 417 -22.57 -1.36 9.20
N GLY A 418 -21.67 -1.93 8.39
CA GLY A 418 -21.23 -1.38 7.12
C GLY A 418 -22.40 -1.11 6.17
N LYS A 419 -23.22 -2.13 5.85
CA LYS A 419 -24.41 -1.96 4.99
C LYS A 419 -25.34 -0.85 5.50
N GLY A 420 -25.56 -0.75 6.82
CA GLY A 420 -26.34 0.32 7.43
C GLY A 420 -25.72 1.71 7.29
N LEU A 421 -24.41 1.83 7.44
CA LEU A 421 -23.66 3.07 7.16
C LEU A 421 -23.77 3.47 5.68
N GLY A 422 -23.75 2.50 4.76
CA GLY A 422 -23.97 2.70 3.32
C GLY A 422 -25.38 3.23 3.01
N ARG A 423 -26.41 2.57 3.55
CA ARG A 423 -27.82 2.99 3.46
C ARG A 423 -28.01 4.43 3.95
N ALA A 424 -27.53 4.72 5.17
CA ALA A 424 -27.60 6.05 5.76
C ALA A 424 -26.89 7.11 4.89
N ALA A 425 -25.79 6.77 4.21
CA ALA A 425 -25.09 7.67 3.31
C ALA A 425 -25.93 8.00 2.06
N ARG A 426 -26.55 7.01 1.39
CA ARG A 426 -27.48 7.25 0.27
C ARG A 426 -28.64 8.16 0.68
N ILE A 427 -29.28 7.87 1.81
CA ILE A 427 -30.37 8.69 2.37
C ILE A 427 -29.91 10.15 2.62
N ALA A 428 -28.72 10.36 3.17
CA ALA A 428 -28.17 11.69 3.39
C ALA A 428 -27.87 12.45 2.08
N GLU A 429 -27.29 11.78 1.08
CA GLU A 429 -26.99 12.40 -0.22
C GLU A 429 -28.27 12.86 -0.94
N ILE A 430 -29.29 12.00 -1.04
CA ILE A 430 -30.54 12.32 -1.74
C ILE A 430 -31.32 13.41 -0.99
N ALA A 431 -31.40 13.31 0.34
CA ALA A 431 -32.07 14.32 1.14
C ALA A 431 -31.38 15.71 1.05
N ASP A 432 -30.06 15.77 0.87
CA ASP A 432 -29.35 17.02 0.60
C ASP A 432 -29.66 17.59 -0.79
N GLN A 433 -29.71 16.73 -1.82
CA GLN A 433 -30.09 17.14 -3.18
C GLN A 433 -31.49 17.78 -3.23
N LEU A 434 -32.44 17.20 -2.49
CA LEU A 434 -33.83 17.63 -2.41
C LEU A 434 -34.10 18.68 -1.32
N ASN A 435 -33.06 19.18 -0.63
CA ASN A 435 -33.16 20.15 0.46
C ASN A 435 -34.01 19.69 1.67
N LEU A 436 -34.16 18.38 1.87
CA LEU A 436 -34.86 17.73 2.99
C LEU A 436 -33.93 17.61 4.21
N THR A 437 -33.49 18.77 4.70
CA THR A 437 -32.48 18.93 5.77
C THR A 437 -32.74 18.08 7.02
N ALA A 438 -33.99 17.93 7.46
CA ALA A 438 -34.33 17.11 8.62
C ALA A 438 -33.97 15.61 8.45
N VAL A 439 -34.21 15.02 7.27
CA VAL A 439 -33.85 13.63 6.97
C VAL A 439 -32.33 13.50 6.83
N ARG A 440 -31.72 14.42 6.08
CA ARG A 440 -30.27 14.50 5.89
C ARG A 440 -29.53 14.56 7.23
N ASP A 441 -29.90 15.50 8.08
CA ASP A 441 -29.22 15.76 9.35
C ASP A 441 -29.46 14.62 10.35
N ALA A 442 -30.60 13.94 10.31
CA ALA A 442 -30.83 12.71 11.07
C ALA A 442 -29.87 11.58 10.62
N ALA A 443 -29.79 11.31 9.30
CA ALA A 443 -28.91 10.28 8.75
C ALA A 443 -27.41 10.57 9.03
N LEU A 444 -26.97 11.82 8.86
CA LEU A 444 -25.60 12.25 9.19
C LEU A 444 -25.27 12.08 10.68
N ASN A 445 -26.22 12.37 11.57
CA ASN A 445 -26.01 12.16 13.01
C ASN A 445 -25.97 10.66 13.38
N ARG A 446 -26.70 9.78 12.66
CA ARG A 446 -26.60 8.32 12.80
C ARG A 446 -25.22 7.82 12.37
N ILE A 447 -24.75 8.24 11.19
CA ILE A 447 -23.39 7.95 10.68
C ILE A 447 -22.34 8.40 11.71
N ARG A 448 -22.36 9.67 12.11
CA ARG A 448 -21.42 10.23 13.10
C ARG A 448 -21.42 9.43 14.41
N THR A 449 -22.60 9.10 14.95
CA THR A 449 -22.70 8.38 16.22
C THR A 449 -22.12 6.97 16.11
N ARG A 450 -22.44 6.25 15.03
CA ARG A 450 -21.96 4.88 14.79
C ARG A 450 -20.45 4.84 14.49
N LEU A 451 -19.92 5.78 13.71
CA LEU A 451 -18.49 5.90 13.42
C LEU A 451 -17.70 6.30 14.67
N ASN A 452 -18.15 7.29 15.44
CA ASN A 452 -17.49 7.68 16.69
C ASN A 452 -17.44 6.52 17.70
N ASP A 453 -18.49 5.70 17.76
CA ASP A 453 -18.53 4.48 18.58
C ASP A 453 -17.42 3.51 18.12
N TRP A 454 -17.48 3.03 16.87
CA TRP A 454 -16.50 2.08 16.33
C TRP A 454 -15.05 2.56 16.37
N PHE A 455 -14.81 3.85 16.10
CA PHE A 455 -13.48 4.46 16.11
C PHE A 455 -13.00 4.89 17.51
N THR A 456 -13.66 4.46 18.59
CA THR A 456 -13.21 4.74 19.97
C THR A 456 -13.09 3.44 20.79
N ALA A 457 -11.85 2.98 20.96
CA ALA A 457 -11.47 1.89 21.85
C ALA A 457 -11.32 2.38 23.31
N SER A 458 -12.39 2.23 24.10
CA SER A 458 -12.34 2.50 25.55
C SER A 458 -11.93 1.25 26.34
N ALA A 459 -11.35 1.45 27.54
CA ALA A 459 -10.89 0.38 28.40
C ALA A 459 -12.00 -0.66 28.71
N GLY A 460 -11.75 -1.92 28.37
CA GLY A 460 -12.70 -3.02 28.57
C GLY A 460 -13.79 -3.14 27.48
N LYS A 461 -13.76 -2.33 26.42
CA LYS A 461 -14.70 -2.44 25.29
C LYS A 461 -14.40 -3.69 24.45
N THR A 462 -15.40 -4.56 24.26
CA THR A 462 -15.28 -5.83 23.51
C THR A 462 -16.16 -5.92 22.27
N SER A 463 -16.92 -4.87 21.97
CA SER A 463 -17.86 -4.78 20.84
C SER A 463 -17.84 -3.37 20.26
N ARG A 464 -18.04 -3.25 18.95
CA ARG A 464 -17.84 -2.03 18.15
C ARG A 464 -16.48 -1.39 18.40
N VAL A 465 -15.43 -2.17 18.20
CA VAL A 465 -14.05 -1.76 18.51
C VAL A 465 -13.08 -2.32 17.48
N PHE A 466 -12.15 -1.50 17.02
CA PHE A 466 -11.01 -1.94 16.22
C PHE A 466 -9.82 -2.28 17.13
N TYR A 467 -9.15 -3.39 16.84
CA TYR A 467 -7.94 -3.88 17.51
C TYR A 467 -6.80 -4.00 16.49
N TYR A 468 -5.61 -3.49 16.80
CA TYR A 468 -4.45 -3.59 15.90
C TYR A 468 -3.59 -4.80 16.27
N ASN A 469 -3.62 -5.82 15.42
CA ASN A 469 -2.75 -6.99 15.52
C ASN A 469 -1.37 -6.65 14.94
N SER A 470 -0.47 -6.17 15.80
CA SER A 470 0.89 -5.75 15.41
C SER A 470 1.78 -6.88 14.90
N ALA A 471 1.48 -8.15 15.25
CA ALA A 471 2.25 -9.30 14.77
C ALA A 471 2.00 -9.59 13.29
N TRP A 472 0.75 -9.43 12.85
CA TRP A 472 0.33 -9.57 11.45
C TRP A 472 0.46 -8.27 10.66
N GLY A 473 0.34 -7.13 11.33
CA GLY A 473 0.19 -5.82 10.68
C GLY A 473 -1.20 -5.69 10.08
N THR A 474 -2.24 -5.78 10.91
CA THR A 474 -3.64 -5.67 10.47
C THR A 474 -4.59 -5.14 11.54
N LEU A 475 -5.70 -4.54 11.11
CA LEU A 475 -6.74 -3.95 11.97
C LEU A 475 -8.01 -4.82 11.95
N LEU A 476 -8.38 -5.38 13.10
CA LEU A 476 -9.52 -6.29 13.25
C LEU A 476 -10.70 -5.56 13.90
N GLY A 477 -11.83 -5.47 13.21
CA GLY A 477 -13.08 -4.94 13.77
C GLY A 477 -13.88 -6.02 14.50
N TYR A 478 -14.27 -5.75 15.76
CA TYR A 478 -15.10 -6.67 16.55
C TYR A 478 -16.44 -6.05 16.95
N PRO A 479 -17.58 -6.75 16.83
CA PRO A 479 -17.72 -8.13 16.37
C PRO A 479 -17.35 -8.30 14.89
N ALA A 480 -16.66 -9.40 14.58
CA ALA A 480 -16.30 -9.79 13.23
C ALA A 480 -17.37 -10.72 12.65
N SER A 481 -17.34 -10.86 11.33
CA SER A 481 -18.22 -11.71 10.53
C SER A 481 -17.46 -12.22 9.29
N TYR A 482 -17.97 -13.27 8.62
CA TYR A 482 -17.46 -13.82 7.35
C TYR A 482 -15.96 -14.24 7.31
N GLY A 483 -15.30 -14.31 8.47
CA GLY A 483 -13.87 -14.66 8.58
C GLY A 483 -12.92 -13.46 8.71
N SER A 484 -13.44 -12.23 8.75
CA SER A 484 -12.64 -11.00 8.92
C SER A 484 -11.74 -10.95 10.17
N ASP A 485 -11.91 -11.84 11.16
CA ASP A 485 -10.93 -12.01 12.26
C ASP A 485 -10.06 -13.28 12.13
N ALA A 486 -10.66 -14.46 11.98
CA ALA A 486 -9.93 -15.74 11.97
C ALA A 486 -9.27 -16.10 10.62
N GLU A 487 -9.58 -15.36 9.55
CA GLU A 487 -9.22 -15.64 8.16
C GLU A 487 -8.70 -14.42 7.38
N LEU A 488 -8.85 -13.20 7.94
CA LEU A 488 -8.58 -11.90 7.30
C LEU A 488 -9.34 -11.73 5.97
N ASN A 489 -10.57 -12.24 5.91
CA ASN A 489 -11.42 -12.08 4.75
C ASN A 489 -12.04 -10.69 4.70
N ASP A 490 -12.31 -10.18 3.50
CA ASP A 490 -13.35 -9.16 3.25
C ASP A 490 -13.11 -7.77 3.87
N HIS A 491 -11.86 -7.41 4.20
CA HIS A 491 -11.55 -6.11 4.83
C HIS A 491 -11.95 -4.92 3.94
N HIS A 492 -11.60 -4.93 2.65
CA HIS A 492 -12.09 -3.98 1.65
C HIS A 492 -13.63 -3.88 1.62
N PHE A 493 -14.36 -5.00 1.57
CA PHE A 493 -15.84 -5.00 1.59
C PHE A 493 -16.37 -4.34 2.87
N HIS A 494 -15.97 -4.84 4.04
CA HIS A 494 -16.44 -4.40 5.33
C HIS A 494 -16.12 -2.91 5.56
N TYR A 495 -14.88 -2.49 5.29
CA TYR A 495 -14.38 -1.16 5.64
C TYR A 495 -14.70 -0.11 4.58
N GLY A 496 -14.92 -0.50 3.32
CA GLY A 496 -15.36 0.38 2.24
C GLY A 496 -16.63 1.15 2.59
N TYR A 497 -17.59 0.49 3.25
CA TYR A 497 -18.79 1.14 3.79
C TYR A 497 -18.52 2.21 4.85
N TYR A 498 -17.56 1.98 5.76
CA TYR A 498 -17.20 2.95 6.81
C TYR A 498 -16.53 4.17 6.19
N ILE A 499 -15.64 3.96 5.21
CA ILE A 499 -14.95 5.02 4.49
C ILE A 499 -15.95 5.83 3.64
N ALA A 500 -16.92 5.16 2.98
CA ALA A 500 -17.96 5.82 2.19
C ALA A 500 -18.86 6.72 3.05
N ALA A 501 -19.32 6.22 4.20
CA ALA A 501 -20.12 7.01 5.13
C ALA A 501 -19.31 8.13 5.80
N ALA A 502 -18.02 7.88 6.10
CA ALA A 502 -17.11 8.92 6.58
C ALA A 502 -16.90 10.05 5.55
N ALA A 503 -16.78 9.73 4.26
CA ALA A 503 -16.68 10.72 3.18
C ALA A 503 -17.98 11.53 3.03
N THR A 504 -19.15 10.89 3.09
CA THR A 504 -20.45 11.57 3.11
C THR A 504 -20.62 12.47 4.33
N LEU A 505 -20.08 12.09 5.51
CA LEU A 505 -20.06 12.97 6.68
C LEU A 505 -19.07 14.13 6.52
N ALA A 506 -17.87 13.89 5.97
CA ALA A 506 -16.80 14.86 5.84
C ALA A 506 -17.16 16.09 4.98
N LYS A 507 -17.99 15.94 3.94
CA LYS A 507 -18.44 17.09 3.13
C LYS A 507 -19.38 18.04 3.89
N PHE A 508 -20.02 17.60 4.98
CA PHE A 508 -20.83 18.44 5.87
C PHE A 508 -20.08 18.88 7.12
N ASP A 509 -19.19 18.04 7.65
CA ASP A 509 -18.32 18.34 8.78
C ASP A 509 -16.85 18.00 8.46
N PRO A 510 -16.11 18.94 7.83
CA PRO A 510 -14.69 18.76 7.57
C PRO A 510 -13.84 18.82 8.85
N THR A 511 -14.38 19.28 9.98
CA THR A 511 -13.64 19.33 11.26
C THR A 511 -13.50 17.93 11.83
N TRP A 512 -14.60 17.17 11.86
CA TRP A 512 -14.63 15.76 12.24
C TRP A 512 -13.69 14.89 11.39
N ALA A 513 -13.55 15.23 10.11
CA ALA A 513 -12.68 14.54 9.15
C ALA A 513 -11.18 14.88 9.29
N THR A 514 -10.78 15.80 10.19
CA THR A 514 -9.36 16.11 10.39
C THR A 514 -8.61 14.98 11.14
N ASN A 515 -7.28 14.92 10.95
CA ASN A 515 -6.40 14.00 11.69
C ASN A 515 -6.34 14.29 13.20
N ALA A 516 -6.76 15.48 13.64
CA ALA A 516 -6.93 15.82 15.05
C ALA A 516 -8.29 15.34 15.63
N GLN A 517 -9.19 14.86 14.77
CA GLN A 517 -10.48 14.27 15.13
C GLN A 517 -10.49 12.79 14.68
N TYR A 518 -11.41 12.35 13.81
CA TYR A 518 -11.55 10.94 13.47
C TYR A 518 -10.94 10.57 12.10
N GLY A 519 -10.44 11.53 11.32
CA GLY A 519 -9.87 11.27 10.00
C GLY A 519 -8.72 10.26 9.99
N GLY A 520 -7.88 10.28 11.02
CA GLY A 520 -6.78 9.31 11.16
C GLY A 520 -7.23 7.86 11.35
N MET A 521 -8.43 7.62 11.88
CA MET A 521 -9.01 6.27 11.99
C MET A 521 -9.56 5.79 10.65
N VAL A 522 -10.15 6.69 9.84
CA VAL A 522 -10.56 6.38 8.46
C VAL A 522 -9.35 6.04 7.60
N ASP A 523 -8.27 6.83 7.71
CA ASP A 523 -6.99 6.54 7.05
C ASP A 523 -6.41 5.19 7.50
N LEU A 524 -6.58 4.76 8.77
CA LEU A 524 -6.17 3.41 9.20
C LEU A 524 -6.98 2.28 8.55
N LEU A 525 -8.29 2.45 8.36
CA LEU A 525 -9.11 1.46 7.64
C LEU A 525 -8.69 1.36 6.16
N ILE A 526 -8.39 2.50 5.52
CA ILE A 526 -7.84 2.54 4.15
C ILE A 526 -6.49 1.84 4.08
N ARG A 527 -5.59 2.11 5.04
CA ARG A 527 -4.27 1.49 5.14
C ARG A 527 -4.35 -0.02 5.36
N ASP A 528 -5.28 -0.51 6.16
CA ASP A 528 -5.36 -1.93 6.44
C ASP A 528 -5.84 -2.77 5.25
N ALA A 529 -6.90 -2.33 4.57
CA ALA A 529 -7.44 -3.04 3.40
C ALA A 529 -6.57 -2.86 2.14
N ASN A 530 -6.07 -1.65 1.88
CA ASN A 530 -5.28 -1.38 0.67
C ASN A 530 -4.24 -0.26 0.90
N ASN A 531 -3.16 -0.58 1.61
CA ASN A 531 -2.08 0.37 1.87
C ASN A 531 -1.38 0.84 0.57
N TYR A 532 -1.65 2.06 0.15
CA TYR A 532 -1.04 2.68 -1.03
C TYR A 532 0.32 3.37 -0.78
N ASP A 533 0.88 3.34 0.44
CA ASP A 533 2.19 3.94 0.78
C ASP A 533 3.15 2.88 1.36
N ARG A 534 4.21 2.61 0.61
CA ARG A 534 5.23 1.61 0.92
C ARG A 534 6.12 1.98 2.11
N ASN A 535 6.07 3.23 2.57
CA ASN A 535 6.75 3.67 3.78
C ASN A 535 5.95 3.37 5.05
N ASP A 536 4.64 3.10 4.94
CA ASP A 536 3.83 2.66 6.07
C ASP A 536 3.99 1.15 6.29
N THR A 537 4.95 0.76 7.12
CA THR A 537 5.29 -0.65 7.38
C THR A 537 4.33 -1.36 8.36
N ARG A 538 3.26 -0.68 8.80
CA ARG A 538 2.24 -1.23 9.72
C ARG A 538 1.29 -2.22 9.04
N PHE A 539 1.19 -2.18 7.71
CA PHE A 539 0.28 -2.95 6.88
C PHE A 539 0.98 -3.33 5.56
N PRO A 540 0.73 -4.51 4.97
CA PRO A 540 1.31 -4.87 3.68
C PRO A 540 0.79 -3.92 2.58
N TYR A 541 1.64 -3.60 1.60
CA TYR A 541 1.28 -2.71 0.49
C TYR A 541 0.20 -3.36 -0.38
N LEU A 542 -0.93 -2.68 -0.53
CA LEU A 542 -2.14 -3.14 -1.24
C LEU A 542 -2.51 -4.59 -0.84
N ARG A 543 -2.99 -4.79 0.40
CA ARG A 543 -3.35 -6.13 0.93
C ARG A 543 -4.34 -6.82 0.02
N ASP A 544 -5.53 -6.23 -0.13
CA ASP A 544 -6.64 -6.86 -0.83
C ASP A 544 -6.44 -6.83 -2.36
N PHE A 545 -5.87 -5.75 -2.91
CA PHE A 545 -5.80 -5.52 -4.35
C PHE A 545 -4.61 -6.21 -5.05
N ASP A 546 -4.90 -7.26 -5.84
CA ASP A 546 -3.89 -7.91 -6.67
C ASP A 546 -3.48 -7.00 -7.84
N ILE A 547 -2.26 -6.49 -7.72
CA ILE A 547 -1.65 -5.54 -8.64
C ILE A 547 -1.64 -6.05 -10.09
N TYR A 548 -1.57 -7.36 -10.33
CA TYR A 548 -1.43 -7.91 -11.69
C TYR A 548 -2.68 -8.64 -12.19
N ALA A 549 -3.44 -9.32 -11.33
CA ALA A 549 -4.77 -9.82 -11.70
C ALA A 549 -5.77 -8.66 -11.90
N GLY A 550 -5.52 -7.51 -11.26
CA GLY A 550 -6.20 -6.24 -11.48
C GLY A 550 -7.50 -6.08 -10.69
N HIS A 551 -7.76 -6.95 -9.71
CA HIS A 551 -8.95 -6.97 -8.84
C HIS A 551 -8.54 -7.38 -7.42
N ASP A 552 -9.41 -7.19 -6.42
CA ASP A 552 -9.09 -7.66 -5.06
C ASP A 552 -9.23 -9.19 -4.91
N TRP A 553 -8.72 -9.75 -3.83
CA TRP A 553 -9.07 -11.09 -3.35
C TRP A 553 -9.76 -11.05 -1.98
N ALA A 554 -10.88 -11.75 -1.86
CA ALA A 554 -11.69 -11.83 -0.65
C ALA A 554 -10.96 -12.55 0.49
N ALA A 555 -10.44 -13.76 0.26
CA ALA A 555 -9.97 -14.63 1.34
C ALA A 555 -8.50 -14.38 1.73
N GLY A 556 -8.25 -14.05 3.00
CA GLY A 556 -6.91 -13.66 3.47
C GLY A 556 -5.87 -14.78 3.38
N HIS A 557 -6.30 -16.03 3.50
CA HIS A 557 -5.43 -17.21 3.45
C HIS A 557 -5.25 -17.83 2.06
N GLY A 558 -6.11 -17.51 1.08
CA GLY A 558 -6.05 -18.01 -0.30
C GLY A 558 -5.92 -19.53 -0.48
N ALA A 559 -6.32 -20.33 0.51
CA ALA A 559 -6.00 -21.76 0.58
C ALA A 559 -7.19 -22.63 0.17
N PHE A 560 -7.34 -22.80 -1.15
CA PHE A 560 -8.30 -23.70 -1.79
C PHE A 560 -7.68 -24.30 -3.05
N GLY A 561 -8.18 -25.47 -3.50
CA GLY A 561 -7.75 -26.14 -4.73
C GLY A 561 -7.95 -25.35 -6.04
N SER A 562 -8.68 -24.22 -5.97
CA SER A 562 -8.90 -23.25 -7.06
C SER A 562 -8.15 -21.93 -6.86
N GLY A 563 -7.21 -21.86 -5.91
CA GLY A 563 -6.52 -20.63 -5.49
C GLY A 563 -7.43 -19.70 -4.67
N ASN A 564 -7.09 -18.42 -4.64
CA ASN A 564 -7.90 -17.39 -3.98
C ASN A 564 -9.19 -17.08 -4.76
N ASN A 565 -10.14 -16.35 -4.16
CA ASN A 565 -11.43 -15.99 -4.76
C ASN A 565 -11.85 -14.55 -4.46
N GLN A 566 -12.75 -13.99 -5.28
CA GLN A 566 -13.54 -12.80 -4.96
C GLN A 566 -14.98 -13.03 -5.45
N GLU A 567 -15.97 -12.79 -4.58
CA GLU A 567 -17.40 -12.85 -4.91
C GLU A 567 -17.90 -11.47 -5.38
N SER A 568 -18.22 -10.57 -4.44
CA SER A 568 -18.71 -9.22 -4.74
C SER A 568 -17.59 -8.31 -5.24
N SER A 569 -17.41 -8.24 -6.56
CA SER A 569 -16.51 -7.25 -7.15
C SER A 569 -17.04 -5.81 -6.99
N SER A 570 -18.35 -5.64 -6.82
CA SER A 570 -18.99 -4.34 -6.55
C SER A 570 -18.69 -3.82 -5.14
N GLU A 571 -18.58 -4.66 -4.10
CA GLU A 571 -18.12 -4.18 -2.79
C GLU A 571 -16.65 -3.73 -2.78
N GLY A 572 -15.79 -4.33 -3.61
CA GLY A 572 -14.45 -3.81 -3.90
C GLY A 572 -14.47 -2.46 -4.63
N MET A 573 -15.32 -2.32 -5.65
CA MET A 573 -15.53 -1.04 -6.34
C MET A 573 -16.15 0.04 -5.43
N ASN A 574 -16.97 -0.34 -4.45
CA ASN A 574 -17.48 0.55 -3.41
C ASN A 574 -16.34 1.06 -2.51
N PHE A 575 -15.40 0.20 -2.09
CA PHE A 575 -14.18 0.61 -1.39
C PHE A 575 -13.33 1.57 -2.25
N ALA A 576 -13.08 1.23 -3.52
CA ALA A 576 -12.29 2.08 -4.41
C ALA A 576 -12.94 3.46 -4.62
N ASN A 577 -14.26 3.52 -4.82
CA ASN A 577 -15.02 4.77 -4.84
C ASN A 577 -14.96 5.52 -3.49
N ALA A 578 -15.02 4.82 -2.35
CA ALA A 578 -14.93 5.44 -1.03
C ALA A 578 -13.60 6.19 -0.82
N LEU A 579 -12.47 5.64 -1.32
CA LEU A 579 -11.18 6.34 -1.34
C LEU A 579 -11.24 7.63 -2.20
N ILE A 580 -11.89 7.58 -3.36
CA ILE A 580 -12.06 8.77 -4.23
C ILE A 580 -12.87 9.84 -3.51
N GLN A 581 -14.00 9.48 -2.87
CA GLN A 581 -14.84 10.42 -2.13
C GLN A 581 -14.11 10.98 -0.90
N TRP A 582 -13.41 10.15 -0.12
CA TRP A 582 -12.63 10.57 1.06
C TRP A 582 -11.49 11.52 0.68
N GLY A 583 -10.71 11.17 -0.33
CA GLY A 583 -9.64 12.02 -0.86
C GLY A 583 -10.13 13.33 -1.51
N GLN A 584 -11.41 13.41 -1.90
CA GLN A 584 -12.04 14.64 -2.35
C GLN A 584 -12.61 15.48 -1.20
N ALA A 585 -13.23 14.87 -0.19
CA ALA A 585 -13.77 15.60 0.97
C ALA A 585 -12.68 16.16 1.90
N THR A 586 -11.54 15.47 1.99
CA THR A 586 -10.37 15.88 2.80
C THR A 586 -9.33 16.69 2.03
N GLY A 587 -9.39 16.69 0.69
CA GLY A 587 -8.33 17.24 -0.17
C GLY A 587 -7.09 16.34 -0.34
N ASN A 588 -7.07 15.14 0.27
CA ASN A 588 -5.96 14.19 0.19
C ASN A 588 -5.86 13.53 -1.20
N THR A 589 -5.05 14.13 -2.08
CA THR A 589 -4.86 13.63 -3.45
C THR A 589 -4.21 12.25 -3.52
N ALA A 590 -3.44 11.83 -2.51
CA ALA A 590 -2.79 10.52 -2.52
C ALA A 590 -3.81 9.37 -2.32
N VAL A 591 -4.77 9.54 -1.40
CA VAL A 591 -5.89 8.59 -1.27
C VAL A 591 -6.74 8.60 -2.54
N ARG A 592 -7.07 9.79 -3.05
CA ARG A 592 -7.87 9.96 -4.27
C ARG A 592 -7.25 9.22 -5.45
N ASP A 593 -5.95 9.38 -5.68
CA ASP A 593 -5.26 8.83 -6.84
C ASP A 593 -5.01 7.33 -6.71
N ALA A 594 -4.85 6.81 -5.49
CA ALA A 594 -4.91 5.37 -5.21
C ALA A 594 -6.30 4.80 -5.51
N GLY A 595 -7.38 5.44 -5.04
CA GLY A 595 -8.76 5.04 -5.32
C GLY A 595 -9.10 5.06 -6.80
N VAL A 596 -8.66 6.10 -7.54
CA VAL A 596 -8.81 6.17 -9.01
C VAL A 596 -8.00 5.07 -9.73
N PHE A 597 -6.79 4.74 -9.26
CA PHE A 597 -6.00 3.65 -9.83
C PHE A 597 -6.65 2.28 -9.63
N ILE A 598 -7.08 1.97 -8.40
CA ILE A 598 -7.80 0.72 -8.06
C ILE A 598 -9.08 0.64 -8.89
N TYR A 599 -9.97 1.65 -8.79
CA TYR A 599 -11.25 1.69 -9.50
C TYR A 599 -11.10 1.49 -11.02
N ALA A 600 -10.15 2.18 -11.67
CA ALA A 600 -9.98 2.09 -13.12
C ALA A 600 -9.47 0.70 -13.55
N THR A 601 -8.56 0.12 -12.78
CA THR A 601 -7.99 -1.21 -13.06
C THR A 601 -9.00 -2.31 -12.77
N GLN A 602 -9.71 -2.20 -11.64
CA GLN A 602 -10.73 -3.16 -11.19
C GLN A 602 -11.97 -3.13 -12.06
N SER A 603 -12.47 -1.95 -12.48
CA SER A 603 -13.48 -1.86 -13.55
C SER A 603 -13.02 -2.64 -14.78
N ALA A 604 -11.80 -2.37 -15.27
CA ALA A 604 -11.27 -3.05 -16.45
C ALA A 604 -11.12 -4.58 -16.26
N ALA A 605 -10.88 -5.08 -15.04
CA ALA A 605 -10.87 -6.50 -14.73
C ALA A 605 -12.29 -7.11 -14.66
N ILE A 606 -13.25 -6.43 -14.02
CA ILE A 606 -14.64 -6.88 -13.87
C ILE A 606 -15.32 -7.09 -15.23
N GLN A 607 -15.16 -6.13 -16.15
CA GLN A 607 -15.72 -6.23 -17.51
C GLN A 607 -15.17 -7.44 -18.31
N GLU A 608 -14.05 -8.02 -17.90
CA GLU A 608 -13.41 -9.18 -18.54
C GLU A 608 -13.74 -10.50 -17.84
N TYR A 609 -13.77 -10.52 -16.50
CA TYR A 609 -13.73 -11.76 -15.70
C TYR A 609 -15.01 -12.07 -14.95
N TRP A 610 -15.82 -11.06 -14.60
CA TRP A 610 -17.17 -11.28 -14.07
C TRP A 610 -18.21 -11.22 -15.16
N PHE A 611 -18.05 -10.30 -16.11
CA PHE A 611 -19.08 -9.98 -17.10
C PHE A 611 -18.76 -10.41 -18.55
N ASP A 612 -17.48 -10.70 -18.88
CA ASP A 612 -17.00 -10.98 -20.24
C ASP A 612 -17.75 -10.18 -21.33
N VAL A 613 -17.80 -8.84 -21.21
CA VAL A 613 -18.67 -7.97 -22.04
C VAL A 613 -18.31 -7.96 -23.53
N ARG A 614 -17.23 -8.65 -23.90
CA ARG A 614 -16.75 -8.84 -25.27
C ARG A 614 -16.94 -10.27 -25.79
N ASN A 615 -17.41 -11.20 -24.95
CA ASN A 615 -17.61 -12.63 -25.21
C ASN A 615 -16.35 -13.29 -25.80
N GLN A 616 -15.26 -13.22 -25.04
CA GLN A 616 -13.89 -13.61 -25.46
C GLN A 616 -13.10 -14.39 -24.41
N ASN A 617 -13.56 -14.45 -23.17
CA ASN A 617 -12.81 -14.94 -22.03
C ASN A 617 -13.39 -16.24 -21.44
N PHE A 618 -14.71 -16.39 -21.39
CA PHE A 618 -15.37 -17.60 -20.87
C PHE A 618 -15.33 -18.77 -21.87
N PRO A 619 -15.24 -20.03 -21.41
CA PRO A 619 -15.37 -21.19 -22.28
C PRO A 619 -16.76 -21.23 -22.93
N SER A 620 -16.84 -21.41 -24.25
CA SER A 620 -18.13 -21.39 -24.98
C SER A 620 -19.10 -22.53 -24.61
N THR A 621 -18.67 -23.48 -23.78
CA THR A 621 -19.46 -24.58 -23.20
C THR A 621 -19.94 -24.31 -21.78
N PHE A 622 -19.57 -23.17 -21.17
CA PHE A 622 -19.95 -22.79 -19.81
C PHE A 622 -21.44 -22.44 -19.70
N GLY A 623 -21.99 -21.77 -20.73
CA GLY A 623 -23.42 -21.49 -20.86
C GLY A 623 -23.87 -20.12 -20.34
N HIS A 624 -23.11 -19.51 -19.43
CA HIS A 624 -23.42 -18.21 -18.82
C HIS A 624 -22.63 -17.06 -19.46
N SER A 625 -23.22 -15.86 -19.43
CA SER A 625 -22.60 -14.57 -19.79
C SER A 625 -22.15 -13.77 -18.56
N THR A 626 -22.16 -14.37 -17.37
CA THR A 626 -21.69 -13.77 -16.12
C THR A 626 -21.22 -14.84 -15.13
N VAL A 627 -20.48 -14.43 -14.10
CA VAL A 627 -20.19 -15.25 -12.91
C VAL A 627 -20.48 -14.45 -11.64
N GLY A 628 -20.91 -15.14 -10.58
CA GLY A 628 -21.05 -14.57 -9.24
C GLY A 628 -19.72 -14.52 -8.49
N MET A 629 -18.78 -15.44 -8.81
CA MET A 629 -17.46 -15.51 -8.20
C MET A 629 -16.37 -15.71 -9.24
N VAL A 630 -15.21 -15.07 -9.03
CA VAL A 630 -13.98 -15.32 -9.77
C VAL A 630 -12.95 -15.99 -8.86
N TRP A 631 -12.33 -17.05 -9.36
CA TRP A 631 -11.35 -17.88 -8.65
C TRP A 631 -9.97 -17.79 -9.33
N GLY A 632 -8.90 -18.13 -8.61
CA GLY A 632 -7.57 -18.31 -9.19
C GLY A 632 -7.59 -19.23 -10.42
N SER A 633 -8.29 -20.35 -10.35
CA SER A 633 -8.36 -21.33 -11.45
C SER A 633 -9.49 -21.10 -12.46
N GLY A 634 -10.43 -20.16 -12.23
CA GLY A 634 -11.68 -20.14 -13.00
C GLY A 634 -12.71 -19.08 -12.59
N GLY A 635 -13.99 -19.41 -12.79
CA GLY A 635 -15.14 -18.59 -12.42
C GLY A 635 -16.41 -19.44 -12.24
N ALA A 636 -17.31 -18.98 -11.37
CA ALA A 636 -18.51 -19.71 -10.97
C ALA A 636 -19.77 -18.83 -11.00
N TYR A 637 -20.81 -19.29 -11.70
CA TYR A 637 -22.18 -18.80 -11.54
C TYR A 637 -22.74 -19.44 -10.25
N ALA A 638 -22.33 -18.88 -9.11
CA ALA A 638 -22.63 -19.35 -7.76
C ALA A 638 -22.48 -18.19 -6.75
N THR A 639 -22.90 -18.39 -5.50
CA THR A 639 -22.50 -17.58 -4.35
C THR A 639 -22.21 -18.47 -3.14
N TRP A 640 -21.59 -17.91 -2.10
CA TRP A 640 -21.35 -18.56 -0.81
C TRP A 640 -22.63 -18.92 -0.01
N PHE A 641 -23.79 -18.35 -0.36
CA PHE A 641 -25.00 -18.40 0.48
C PHE A 641 -26.30 -18.79 -0.27
N SER A 642 -26.34 -18.67 -1.59
CA SER A 642 -27.55 -18.91 -2.40
C SER A 642 -27.26 -19.47 -3.80
N ALA A 643 -28.23 -20.26 -4.28
CA ALA A 643 -28.29 -20.77 -5.66
C ALA A 643 -29.31 -20.00 -6.52
N GLU A 644 -29.96 -18.97 -5.98
CA GLU A 644 -30.98 -18.17 -6.68
C GLU A 644 -30.32 -17.24 -7.73
N PRO A 645 -30.78 -17.24 -9.00
CA PRO A 645 -30.25 -16.36 -10.04
C PRO A 645 -30.23 -14.87 -9.65
N GLU A 646 -31.24 -14.39 -8.94
CA GLU A 646 -31.29 -13.03 -8.39
C GLU A 646 -30.04 -12.68 -7.55
N MET A 647 -29.61 -13.60 -6.69
CA MET A 647 -28.50 -13.37 -5.78
C MET A 647 -27.14 -13.56 -6.46
N ILE A 648 -27.01 -14.58 -7.33
CA ILE A 648 -25.79 -14.86 -8.09
C ILE A 648 -25.38 -13.68 -8.98
N GLN A 649 -26.35 -12.97 -9.57
CA GLN A 649 -26.06 -11.79 -10.39
C GLN A 649 -26.06 -10.50 -9.54
N GLY A 650 -27.00 -10.35 -8.60
CA GLY A 650 -27.13 -9.15 -7.76
C GLY A 650 -25.94 -8.88 -6.85
N ILE A 651 -25.21 -9.91 -6.41
CA ILE A 651 -24.02 -9.75 -5.54
C ILE A 651 -22.86 -9.01 -6.22
N ASN A 652 -22.85 -8.92 -7.55
CA ASN A 652 -21.89 -8.12 -8.34
C ASN A 652 -22.46 -6.79 -8.86
N MET A 653 -23.61 -6.39 -8.30
CA MET A 653 -24.27 -5.10 -8.58
C MET A 653 -24.35 -4.25 -7.31
N LEU A 654 -24.69 -4.88 -6.16
CA LEU A 654 -24.82 -4.21 -4.87
C LEU A 654 -23.47 -3.89 -4.20
N PRO A 655 -23.36 -2.84 -3.38
CA PRO A 655 -24.35 -1.79 -3.16
C PRO A 655 -24.36 -0.80 -4.34
N ILE A 656 -25.52 -0.51 -4.92
CA ILE A 656 -25.58 0.46 -6.01
C ILE A 656 -25.44 1.88 -5.42
N THR A 657 -24.61 2.70 -6.06
CA THR A 657 -24.32 4.07 -5.63
C THR A 657 -23.92 4.92 -6.85
N GLY A 658 -23.77 6.23 -6.68
CA GLY A 658 -23.11 7.10 -7.67
C GLY A 658 -21.67 6.70 -8.06
N GLY A 659 -21.04 5.75 -7.34
CA GLY A 659 -19.80 5.10 -7.73
C GLY A 659 -19.95 3.95 -8.74
N HIS A 660 -21.13 3.34 -8.87
CA HIS A 660 -21.30 2.06 -9.59
C HIS A 660 -21.66 2.21 -11.08
N PHE A 661 -21.50 3.41 -11.65
CA PHE A 661 -21.77 3.65 -13.08
C PHE A 661 -20.84 2.89 -14.05
N TYR A 662 -19.80 2.20 -13.58
CA TYR A 662 -19.03 1.26 -14.42
C TYR A 662 -19.90 0.11 -14.94
N LEU A 663 -20.89 -0.34 -14.15
CA LEU A 663 -21.90 -1.33 -14.55
C LEU A 663 -22.65 -0.89 -15.82
N GLY A 664 -22.78 0.42 -16.05
CA GLY A 664 -23.48 1.03 -17.19
C GLY A 664 -22.60 1.40 -18.38
N GLU A 665 -21.30 1.07 -18.37
CA GLU A 665 -20.40 1.37 -19.50
C GLU A 665 -20.70 0.53 -20.76
N TYR A 666 -21.39 -0.61 -20.58
CA TYR A 666 -21.84 -1.51 -21.62
C TYR A 666 -23.37 -1.73 -21.52
N PRO A 667 -24.21 -0.73 -21.87
CA PRO A 667 -25.67 -0.80 -21.64
C PRO A 667 -26.38 -1.93 -22.42
N ALA A 668 -25.78 -2.43 -23.50
CA ALA A 668 -26.26 -3.63 -24.19
C ALA A 668 -26.00 -4.91 -23.37
N TYR A 669 -24.87 -5.00 -22.68
CA TYR A 669 -24.54 -6.13 -21.80
C TYR A 669 -25.46 -6.18 -20.58
N VAL A 670 -25.80 -5.02 -19.99
CA VAL A 670 -26.78 -4.91 -18.90
C VAL A 670 -28.09 -5.63 -19.25
N LEU A 671 -28.55 -5.50 -20.50
CA LEU A 671 -29.75 -6.19 -20.97
C LEU A 671 -29.50 -7.67 -21.30
N THR A 672 -28.31 -8.07 -21.76
CA THR A 672 -27.95 -9.49 -21.91
C THR A 672 -28.00 -10.21 -20.56
N ASN A 673 -27.28 -9.67 -19.56
CA ASN A 673 -27.22 -10.15 -18.19
C ASN A 673 -28.61 -10.27 -17.55
N TYR A 674 -29.41 -9.19 -17.57
CA TYR A 674 -30.78 -9.20 -17.04
C TYR A 674 -31.71 -10.17 -17.78
N ASN A 675 -31.53 -10.40 -19.09
CA ASN A 675 -32.33 -11.38 -19.83
C ASN A 675 -31.91 -12.83 -19.52
N GLU A 676 -30.62 -13.08 -19.25
CA GLU A 676 -30.15 -14.38 -18.75
C GLU A 676 -30.71 -14.65 -17.35
N LEU A 677 -30.66 -13.68 -16.44
CA LEU A 677 -31.30 -13.74 -15.12
C LEU A 677 -32.76 -14.17 -15.21
N VAL A 678 -33.56 -13.49 -16.03
CA VAL A 678 -35.00 -13.80 -16.22
C VAL A 678 -35.21 -15.19 -16.84
N THR A 679 -34.27 -15.65 -17.68
CA THR A 679 -34.32 -17.00 -18.27
C THR A 679 -34.01 -18.08 -17.22
N ASN A 680 -32.95 -17.89 -16.43
CA ASN A 680 -32.49 -18.85 -15.43
C ASN A 680 -33.45 -18.94 -14.24
N ASN A 681 -34.11 -17.84 -13.87
CA ASN A 681 -35.16 -17.83 -12.84
C ASN A 681 -36.53 -18.32 -13.36
N GLY A 682 -36.69 -18.50 -14.68
CA GLY A 682 -37.97 -18.85 -15.30
C GLY A 682 -39.02 -17.73 -15.24
N GLY A 683 -38.63 -16.49 -14.91
CA GLY A 683 -39.52 -15.34 -14.77
C GLY A 683 -38.81 -14.08 -14.27
N PRO A 684 -39.53 -12.95 -14.15
CA PRO A 684 -39.01 -11.72 -13.54
C PRO A 684 -38.52 -11.96 -12.10
N PRO A 685 -37.50 -11.21 -11.63
CA PRO A 685 -36.94 -11.39 -10.29
C PRO A 685 -37.98 -11.15 -9.18
N THR A 686 -37.86 -11.91 -8.09
CA THR A 686 -38.77 -11.88 -6.94
C THR A 686 -38.08 -11.48 -5.64
N VAL A 687 -36.77 -11.72 -5.52
CA VAL A 687 -35.90 -11.21 -4.44
C VAL A 687 -34.99 -10.10 -5.00
N TRP A 688 -34.47 -9.19 -4.16
CA TRP A 688 -33.59 -8.07 -4.54
C TRP A 688 -34.07 -7.28 -5.76
N GLN A 689 -35.39 -7.06 -5.84
CA GLN A 689 -36.06 -6.44 -6.99
C GLN A 689 -35.59 -4.99 -7.23
N ASP A 690 -35.17 -4.29 -6.18
CA ASP A 690 -34.50 -3.00 -6.24
C ASP A 690 -33.17 -3.11 -6.99
N ILE A 691 -32.17 -3.82 -6.43
CA ILE A 691 -30.82 -3.97 -7.00
C ILE A 691 -30.89 -4.38 -8.48
N LEU A 692 -31.77 -5.32 -8.80
CA LEU A 692 -31.88 -5.89 -10.15
C LEU A 692 -32.61 -4.97 -11.14
N GLN A 693 -33.56 -4.13 -10.71
CA GLN A 693 -34.08 -3.06 -11.57
C GLN A 693 -33.10 -1.87 -11.65
N GLU A 694 -32.38 -1.54 -10.58
CA GLU A 694 -31.40 -0.45 -10.55
C GLU A 694 -30.23 -0.71 -11.50
N PHE A 695 -29.69 -1.94 -11.52
CA PHE A 695 -28.74 -2.37 -12.54
C PHE A 695 -29.35 -2.29 -13.94
N ARG A 696 -30.54 -2.88 -14.15
CA ARG A 696 -31.25 -2.86 -15.44
C ARG A 696 -31.46 -1.43 -15.97
N ALA A 697 -31.68 -0.45 -15.10
CA ALA A 697 -31.91 0.94 -15.47
C ALA A 697 -30.72 1.61 -16.18
N LEU A 698 -29.51 1.06 -16.03
CA LEU A 698 -28.32 1.49 -16.76
C LEU A 698 -28.38 1.12 -18.26
N GLY A 699 -29.19 0.13 -18.63
CA GLY A 699 -29.52 -0.24 -20.01
C GLY A 699 -30.90 0.26 -20.47
N ASP A 700 -31.93 0.12 -19.63
CA ASP A 700 -33.32 0.52 -19.90
C ASP A 700 -34.03 1.07 -18.63
N GLY A 701 -33.69 2.31 -18.28
CA GLY A 701 -34.31 3.06 -17.18
C GLY A 701 -35.85 3.10 -17.22
N PRO A 702 -36.49 3.41 -18.36
CA PRO A 702 -37.95 3.41 -18.48
C PRO A 702 -38.60 2.06 -18.13
N ALA A 703 -38.08 0.93 -18.62
CA ALA A 703 -38.66 -0.38 -18.32
C ALA A 703 -38.38 -0.84 -16.88
N ALA A 704 -37.24 -0.46 -16.30
CA ALA A 704 -36.92 -0.72 -14.90
C ALA A 704 -37.82 0.08 -13.94
N LEU A 705 -38.04 1.37 -14.21
CA LEU A 705 -38.98 2.21 -13.45
C LEU A 705 -40.42 1.67 -13.54
N ALA A 706 -40.85 1.21 -14.72
CA ALA A 706 -42.17 0.61 -14.89
C ALA A 706 -42.33 -0.70 -14.10
N ALA A 707 -41.29 -1.52 -13.98
CA ALA A 707 -41.30 -2.74 -13.16
C ALA A 707 -41.42 -2.42 -11.66
N PHE A 708 -40.65 -1.45 -11.14
CA PHE A 708 -40.78 -0.95 -9.76
C PHE A 708 -42.19 -0.43 -9.48
N GLN A 709 -42.76 0.37 -10.39
CA GLN A 709 -44.12 0.91 -10.25
C GLN A 709 -45.21 -0.17 -10.30
N ALA A 710 -44.97 -1.30 -10.97
CA ALA A 710 -45.90 -2.43 -11.01
C ALA A 710 -45.93 -3.24 -9.70
N ASN A 711 -44.87 -3.20 -8.88
CA ASN A 711 -44.82 -3.84 -7.56
C ASN A 711 -44.29 -2.89 -6.47
N PRO A 712 -45.10 -1.96 -5.94
CA PRO A 712 -44.68 -1.08 -4.84
C PRO A 712 -44.44 -1.82 -3.50
N ASN A 713 -44.84 -3.10 -3.41
CA ASN A 713 -44.87 -3.88 -2.18
C ASN A 713 -43.68 -4.84 -2.00
N PHE A 714 -42.68 -4.80 -2.88
CA PHE A 714 -41.45 -5.59 -2.73
C PHE A 714 -40.73 -5.31 -1.39
N THR A 715 -39.96 -6.28 -0.90
CA THR A 715 -39.00 -6.10 0.20
C THR A 715 -37.66 -5.67 -0.40
N SER A 716 -37.08 -4.58 0.10
CA SER A 716 -35.76 -4.13 -0.33
C SER A 716 -34.65 -5.06 0.15
N GLU A 717 -33.50 -5.04 -0.54
CA GLU A 717 -32.24 -5.54 0.03
C GLU A 717 -31.91 -4.76 1.32
N GLU A 718 -31.28 -5.42 2.28
CA GLU A 718 -31.15 -4.93 3.65
C GLU A 718 -30.34 -3.61 3.78
N GLY A 719 -29.31 -3.44 2.95
CA GLY A 719 -28.53 -2.21 2.80
C GLY A 719 -29.19 -1.17 1.88
N GLU A 720 -30.32 -1.48 1.26
CA GLU A 720 -30.99 -0.65 0.25
C GLU A 720 -32.36 -0.12 0.73
N SER A 721 -32.92 0.85 0.02
CA SER A 721 -34.08 1.62 0.43
C SER A 721 -34.93 2.07 -0.76
N LYS A 722 -36.26 2.01 -0.60
CA LYS A 722 -37.20 2.49 -1.62
C LYS A 722 -37.02 3.97 -2.01
N ALA A 723 -36.37 4.76 -1.14
CA ALA A 723 -35.96 6.12 -1.41
C ALA A 723 -34.88 6.20 -2.50
N HIS A 724 -33.75 5.48 -2.32
CA HIS A 724 -32.67 5.45 -3.30
C HIS A 724 -33.05 4.67 -4.57
N THR A 725 -33.74 3.54 -4.46
CA THR A 725 -34.29 2.82 -5.63
C THR A 725 -35.18 3.70 -6.49
N PHE A 726 -36.16 4.40 -5.90
CA PHE A 726 -37.03 5.28 -6.68
C PHE A 726 -36.22 6.44 -7.29
N HIS A 727 -35.32 7.06 -6.53
CA HIS A 727 -34.47 8.16 -6.99
C HIS A 727 -33.59 7.76 -8.19
N TRP A 728 -32.90 6.62 -8.08
CA TRP A 728 -32.03 6.06 -9.12
C TRP A 728 -32.80 5.72 -10.40
N LEU A 729 -33.86 4.89 -10.28
CA LEU A 729 -34.70 4.50 -11.40
C LEU A 729 -35.35 5.71 -12.08
N ARG A 730 -35.88 6.65 -11.30
CA ARG A 730 -36.60 7.81 -11.82
C ARG A 730 -35.68 8.78 -12.56
N ASN A 731 -34.44 8.95 -12.09
CA ASN A 731 -33.46 9.81 -12.73
C ASN A 731 -32.80 9.14 -13.95
N LEU A 732 -32.42 7.86 -13.92
CA LEU A 732 -31.93 7.16 -15.12
C LEU A 732 -32.98 7.08 -16.24
N ALA A 733 -34.25 6.83 -15.89
CA ALA A 733 -35.35 6.88 -16.85
C ALA A 733 -35.46 8.25 -17.56
N SER A 734 -35.03 9.35 -16.92
CA SER A 734 -34.91 10.67 -17.53
C SER A 734 -33.59 10.88 -18.28
N LEU A 735 -32.44 10.58 -17.66
CA LEU A 735 -31.08 10.88 -18.12
C LEU A 735 -30.61 10.04 -19.33
N GLY A 736 -31.07 8.79 -19.43
CA GLY A 736 -30.53 7.80 -20.37
C GLY A 736 -29.29 7.08 -19.85
N THR A 737 -28.51 6.49 -20.75
CA THR A 737 -27.34 5.66 -20.43
C THR A 737 -26.12 6.52 -20.12
N VAL A 738 -25.07 5.93 -19.53
CA VAL A 738 -23.75 6.55 -19.41
C VAL A 738 -23.16 6.80 -20.81
N ASP A 739 -22.43 7.91 -20.99
CA ASP A 739 -21.65 8.18 -22.21
C ASP A 739 -20.14 8.09 -21.94
N THR A 740 -19.54 6.97 -22.33
CA THR A 740 -18.11 6.66 -22.19
C THR A 740 -17.21 7.38 -23.20
N THR A 741 -17.77 8.14 -24.15
CA THR A 741 -17.01 8.89 -25.16
C THR A 741 -16.56 10.28 -24.68
N VAL A 742 -17.02 10.73 -23.50
CA VAL A 742 -16.68 12.03 -22.92
C VAL A 742 -16.21 11.87 -21.48
N THR A 743 -14.95 12.23 -21.24
CA THR A 743 -14.34 12.28 -19.89
C THR A 743 -14.32 13.71 -19.34
N ALA A 744 -13.97 13.88 -18.07
CA ALA A 744 -13.95 15.17 -17.39
C ALA A 744 -12.60 15.42 -16.68
N ASN A 745 -12.24 16.70 -16.51
CA ASN A 745 -11.02 17.10 -15.80
C ASN A 745 -11.10 17.00 -14.25
N HIS A 746 -12.15 16.37 -13.73
CA HIS A 746 -12.47 16.27 -12.31
C HIS A 746 -13.09 14.89 -12.04
N PRO A 747 -12.74 14.19 -10.95
CA PRO A 747 -13.19 12.82 -10.75
C PRO A 747 -14.68 12.72 -10.36
N LEU A 748 -15.22 13.75 -9.71
CA LEU A 748 -16.65 13.85 -9.33
C LEU A 748 -17.49 14.47 -10.46
N ALA A 749 -17.48 13.85 -11.64
CA ALA A 749 -18.20 14.30 -12.82
C ALA A 749 -18.59 13.12 -13.72
N LYS A 750 -19.69 13.25 -14.45
CA LYS A 750 -20.24 12.18 -15.32
C LYS A 750 -20.95 12.77 -16.53
N VAL A 751 -21.12 11.97 -17.58
CA VAL A 751 -21.95 12.32 -18.75
C VAL A 751 -22.95 11.20 -19.01
N PHE A 752 -24.20 11.58 -19.23
CA PHE A 752 -25.28 10.70 -19.65
C PHE A 752 -25.78 11.12 -21.04
N VAL A 753 -26.38 10.20 -21.80
CA VAL A 753 -26.91 10.46 -23.14
C VAL A 753 -28.29 9.83 -23.34
N LYS A 754 -29.21 10.60 -23.94
CA LYS A 754 -30.53 10.14 -24.34
C LYS A 754 -30.92 10.75 -25.68
N ASN A 755 -31.33 9.90 -26.62
CA ASN A 755 -31.72 10.30 -27.99
C ASN A 755 -30.66 11.19 -28.69
N GLY A 756 -29.37 10.93 -28.42
CA GLY A 756 -28.24 11.71 -28.94
C GLY A 756 -27.95 13.04 -28.22
N VAL A 757 -28.77 13.45 -27.24
CA VAL A 757 -28.55 14.66 -26.44
C VAL A 757 -27.89 14.29 -25.11
N ARG A 758 -26.86 15.03 -24.72
CA ARG A 758 -26.07 14.80 -23.50
C ARG A 758 -26.62 15.56 -22.29
N THR A 759 -26.44 14.96 -21.11
CA THR A 759 -26.48 15.66 -19.82
C THR A 759 -25.10 15.55 -19.19
N TYR A 760 -24.45 16.70 -18.98
CA TYR A 760 -23.18 16.81 -18.25
C TYR A 760 -23.47 17.03 -16.78
N VAL A 761 -22.76 16.32 -15.90
CA VAL A 761 -22.95 16.37 -14.44
C VAL A 761 -21.62 16.67 -13.78
N ALA A 762 -21.61 17.60 -12.83
CA ALA A 762 -20.47 17.90 -11.98
C ALA A 762 -20.93 18.04 -10.52
N SER A 763 -20.22 17.38 -9.59
CA SER A 763 -20.45 17.51 -8.16
C SER A 763 -19.24 18.17 -7.48
N ASN A 764 -19.50 19.22 -6.71
CA ASN A 764 -18.51 19.97 -5.96
C ASN A 764 -18.80 19.86 -4.47
N ILE A 765 -18.07 18.96 -3.80
CA ILE A 765 -18.16 18.75 -2.34
C ILE A 765 -17.20 19.64 -1.54
N THR A 766 -16.57 20.63 -2.19
CA THR A 766 -15.67 21.60 -1.55
C THR A 766 -16.38 22.91 -1.21
N ASN A 767 -15.73 23.75 -0.40
CA ASN A 767 -16.25 25.05 0.03
C ASN A 767 -16.06 26.19 -1.00
N SER A 768 -15.49 25.90 -2.17
CA SER A 768 -15.10 26.88 -3.19
C SER A 768 -15.68 26.51 -4.56
N PRO A 769 -16.10 27.47 -5.42
CA PRO A 769 -16.62 27.15 -6.76
C PRO A 769 -15.59 26.42 -7.64
N LEU A 770 -16.08 25.47 -8.43
CA LEU A 770 -15.31 24.60 -9.33
C LEU A 770 -15.77 24.78 -10.77
N THR A 771 -14.85 24.80 -11.73
CA THR A 771 -15.16 24.69 -13.17
C THR A 771 -14.62 23.38 -13.72
N VAL A 772 -15.52 22.44 -14.00
CA VAL A 772 -15.23 21.18 -14.69
C VAL A 772 -15.17 21.43 -16.20
N THR A 773 -14.19 20.86 -16.88
CA THR A 773 -14.04 20.86 -18.34
C THR A 773 -14.11 19.43 -18.84
N PHE A 774 -14.99 19.18 -19.81
CA PHE A 774 -15.17 17.88 -20.44
C PHE A 774 -14.29 17.73 -21.69
N SER A 775 -13.92 16.50 -22.06
CA SER A 775 -12.99 16.21 -23.16
C SER A 775 -13.47 16.61 -24.55
N ASN A 776 -14.71 17.07 -24.68
CA ASN A 776 -15.29 17.64 -25.89
C ASN A 776 -15.33 19.19 -25.90
N GLY A 777 -14.74 19.85 -24.90
CA GLY A 777 -14.70 21.31 -24.76
C GLY A 777 -15.86 21.93 -23.98
N THR A 778 -16.85 21.15 -23.54
CA THR A 778 -17.95 21.65 -22.68
C THR A 778 -17.41 22.05 -21.30
N THR A 779 -17.91 23.15 -20.72
CA THR A 779 -17.53 23.61 -19.37
C THR A 779 -18.73 23.69 -18.41
N LEU A 780 -18.59 22.98 -17.29
CA LEU A 780 -19.43 22.84 -16.10
C LEU A 780 -19.06 23.73 -14.90
N THR A 781 -19.72 24.85 -14.57
CA THR A 781 -19.42 25.54 -13.29
C THR A 781 -20.33 25.07 -12.15
N ALA A 782 -19.75 24.46 -11.13
CA ALA A 782 -20.41 23.94 -9.93
C ALA A 782 -20.10 24.84 -8.72
N PRO A 783 -21.08 25.53 -8.13
CA PRO A 783 -20.89 26.28 -6.88
C PRO A 783 -20.46 25.37 -5.73
N ALA A 784 -19.93 25.96 -4.66
CA ALA A 784 -19.57 25.24 -3.44
C ALA A 784 -20.75 24.42 -2.89
N GLY A 785 -20.50 23.17 -2.52
CA GLY A 785 -21.51 22.26 -1.95
C GLY A 785 -22.63 21.82 -2.89
N LYS A 786 -22.50 21.99 -4.22
CA LYS A 786 -23.54 21.69 -5.22
C LYS A 786 -23.18 20.54 -6.15
N THR A 787 -24.18 19.72 -6.47
CA THR A 787 -24.23 18.97 -7.74
C THR A 787 -25.03 19.78 -8.75
N VAL A 788 -24.53 19.89 -9.98
CA VAL A 788 -25.13 20.64 -11.09
C VAL A 788 -25.19 19.81 -12.36
N THR A 789 -26.18 20.10 -13.22
CA THR A 789 -26.25 19.55 -14.58
C THR A 789 -26.42 20.62 -15.64
N SER A 790 -26.03 20.29 -16.88
CA SER A 790 -26.34 21.07 -18.08
C SER A 790 -26.51 20.18 -19.30
N GLY A 791 -27.12 20.70 -20.37
CA GLY A 791 -27.44 19.94 -21.58
C GLY A 791 -28.94 19.66 -21.65
N LEU A 792 -29.34 18.40 -21.84
CA LEU A 792 -30.75 17.99 -21.87
C LEU A 792 -31.50 18.37 -20.60
N PHE A 793 -30.84 18.28 -19.43
CA PHE A 793 -31.35 18.77 -18.16
C PHE A 793 -30.41 19.82 -17.56
N THR A 794 -30.96 20.95 -17.12
CA THR A 794 -30.24 21.97 -16.35
C THR A 794 -30.85 22.02 -14.95
N TRP A 795 -30.07 21.64 -13.94
CA TRP A 795 -30.50 21.45 -12.56
C TRP A 795 -29.36 21.78 -11.58
N SER A 796 -29.68 22.09 -10.33
CA SER A 796 -28.72 22.34 -9.26
C SER A 796 -29.34 21.99 -7.90
N GLY A 797 -28.59 21.27 -7.06
CA GLY A 797 -29.01 20.86 -5.72
C GLY A 797 -27.84 20.43 -4.84
N GLY A 798 -28.14 19.97 -3.62
CA GLY A 798 -27.17 19.77 -2.54
C GLY A 798 -26.94 21.06 -1.76
N ASN A 799 -26.48 20.99 -0.51
CA ASN A 799 -26.12 22.12 0.34
C ASN A 799 -25.01 21.72 1.32
N ALA A 800 -24.00 21.00 0.84
CA ALA A 800 -22.86 20.60 1.66
C ALA A 800 -22.01 21.82 2.07
N ASN A 801 -21.55 21.84 3.33
CA ASN A 801 -20.76 22.97 3.88
C ASN A 801 -19.38 23.09 3.20
N GLY A 802 -18.84 21.97 2.72
CA GLY A 802 -17.63 21.90 1.92
C GLY A 802 -16.36 21.68 2.73
N GLY A 803 -15.57 20.69 2.32
CA GLY A 803 -14.25 20.40 2.89
C GLY A 803 -13.09 20.66 1.92
N GLY A 804 -11.87 20.69 2.45
CA GLY A 804 -10.60 20.61 1.72
C GLY A 804 -10.47 21.36 0.38
N THR A 805 -9.94 22.59 0.39
CA THR A 805 -9.28 23.11 -0.82
C THR A 805 -8.06 22.25 -1.15
N PRO A 806 -7.77 21.92 -2.43
CA PRO A 806 -6.69 20.99 -2.78
C PRO A 806 -5.32 21.45 -2.25
N THR A 807 -4.72 20.65 -1.35
CA THR A 807 -3.35 20.87 -0.90
C THR A 807 -2.39 20.49 -2.01
N THR A 808 -1.81 21.48 -2.69
CA THR A 808 -0.87 21.29 -3.82
C THR A 808 0.51 20.77 -3.40
N SER A 809 0.74 20.54 -2.10
CA SER A 809 1.89 19.79 -1.61
C SER A 809 1.47 18.34 -1.36
N PRO A 810 2.09 17.33 -1.99
CA PRO A 810 2.12 16.01 -1.37
C PRO A 810 2.79 16.15 0.00
N SER A 811 2.26 15.47 1.01
CA SER A 811 3.02 15.28 2.25
C SER A 811 4.25 14.43 1.92
N PRO A 812 5.48 14.88 2.22
CA PRO A 812 6.69 14.16 1.84
C PRO A 812 6.85 12.91 2.72
N SER A 813 6.22 11.81 2.30
CA SER A 813 6.57 10.46 2.78
C SER A 813 8.06 10.22 2.46
N PRO A 814 8.87 9.76 3.43
CA PRO A 814 10.33 9.86 3.34
C PRO A 814 10.91 9.09 2.14
N SER A 815 11.85 9.70 1.42
CA SER A 815 12.55 9.01 0.34
C SER A 815 13.57 8.01 0.93
N PRO A 816 13.50 6.71 0.58
CA PRO A 816 14.42 5.71 1.13
C PRO A 816 15.83 5.88 0.58
N SER A 817 16.80 6.09 1.47
CA SER A 817 18.21 6.03 1.12
C SER A 817 18.63 4.56 0.83
N PRO A 818 19.24 4.25 -0.32
CA PRO A 818 19.67 2.89 -0.63
C PRO A 818 20.91 2.47 0.18
N SER A 819 20.89 1.24 0.72
CA SER A 819 22.04 0.64 1.39
C SER A 819 22.97 -0.07 0.37
N PRO A 820 24.30 -0.17 0.59
CA PRO A 820 25.26 -0.18 -0.52
C PRO A 820 25.94 -1.53 -0.83
N SER A 821 26.66 -1.57 -1.96
CA SER A 821 27.79 -2.47 -2.24
C SER A 821 28.72 -1.88 -3.34
N PRO A 822 30.00 -2.31 -3.44
CA PRO A 822 31.12 -1.35 -3.50
C PRO A 822 31.83 -1.16 -4.86
N CYS A 823 32.70 -0.14 -4.95
CA CYS A 823 33.66 0.06 -6.05
C CYS A 823 34.95 0.79 -5.56
N THR A 824 35.99 0.87 -6.40
CA THR A 824 37.41 1.14 -6.03
C THR A 824 38.00 2.44 -6.68
N PRO A 825 39.31 2.82 -6.54
CA PRO A 825 39.71 4.23 -6.33
C PRO A 825 40.03 5.07 -7.59
N THR A 826 40.40 6.34 -7.37
CA THR A 826 40.41 7.43 -8.37
C THR A 826 41.81 8.03 -8.65
N SER A 827 41.94 8.82 -9.72
CA SER A 827 43.21 9.32 -10.28
C SER A 827 43.28 10.85 -10.42
N LEU A 828 44.48 11.44 -10.46
CA LEU A 828 44.68 12.90 -10.52
C LEU A 828 44.58 13.47 -11.96
N LEU A 829 43.85 14.58 -12.15
CA LEU A 829 43.49 15.12 -13.47
C LEU A 829 44.02 16.54 -13.76
N SER A 830 44.18 17.40 -12.75
CA SER A 830 44.49 18.84 -12.93
C SER A 830 45.98 19.20 -13.04
N GLN A 831 46.90 18.29 -12.74
CA GLN A 831 48.33 18.61 -12.71
C GLN A 831 48.86 18.98 -14.12
N GLY A 832 49.65 20.07 -14.20
CA GLY A 832 50.25 20.56 -15.45
C GLY A 832 49.26 21.10 -16.48
N ARG A 833 48.00 21.34 -16.09
CA ARG A 833 46.94 21.80 -16.99
C ARG A 833 46.90 23.33 -17.14
N PRO A 834 46.39 23.88 -18.26
CA PRO A 834 46.19 25.32 -18.42
C PRO A 834 45.22 25.88 -17.37
N ALA A 835 45.59 27.00 -16.74
CA ALA A 835 44.82 27.62 -15.68
C ALA A 835 44.69 29.15 -15.87
N THR A 836 43.60 29.73 -15.37
CA THR A 836 43.31 31.17 -15.40
C THR A 836 42.66 31.62 -14.09
N SER A 837 42.71 32.91 -13.78
CA SER A 837 42.13 33.48 -12.55
C SER A 837 41.50 34.85 -12.81
N SER A 838 40.68 35.32 -11.87
CA SER A 838 40.09 36.68 -11.90
C SER A 838 41.13 37.79 -11.74
N SER A 839 42.22 37.51 -11.03
CA SER A 839 43.36 38.41 -10.83
C SER A 839 44.61 37.63 -10.42
N ILE A 840 45.75 38.33 -10.42
CA ILE A 840 47.08 37.80 -10.10
C ILE A 840 47.84 38.86 -9.29
N GLU A 841 48.37 38.50 -8.12
CA GLU A 841 49.42 39.26 -7.42
C GLU A 841 50.73 39.16 -8.22
N THR A 842 51.46 40.27 -8.41
CA THR A 842 52.62 40.32 -9.32
C THR A 842 53.71 39.30 -8.94
N GLY A 843 53.86 38.26 -9.76
CA GLY A 843 54.79 37.16 -9.54
C GLY A 843 54.12 35.79 -9.26
N TYR A 844 52.82 35.76 -8.97
CA TYR A 844 52.09 34.56 -8.51
C TYR A 844 50.93 34.15 -9.45
N PRO A 845 51.20 33.79 -10.73
CA PRO A 845 50.16 33.48 -11.71
C PRO A 845 49.43 32.15 -11.44
N ALA A 846 48.21 32.02 -11.98
CA ALA A 846 47.31 30.88 -11.74
C ALA A 846 47.91 29.50 -12.03
N SER A 847 48.86 29.39 -12.96
CA SER A 847 49.54 28.13 -13.28
C SER A 847 50.31 27.52 -12.12
N LEU A 848 50.76 28.34 -11.15
CA LEU A 848 51.56 27.87 -10.02
C LEU A 848 50.77 27.06 -8.98
N ALA A 849 49.43 27.11 -9.00
CA ALA A 849 48.60 26.25 -8.16
C ALA A 849 48.30 24.87 -8.81
N PHE A 850 48.93 24.56 -9.96
CA PHE A 850 48.74 23.30 -10.68
C PHE A 850 50.05 22.69 -11.18
N ASP A 851 51.21 23.26 -10.82
CA ASP A 851 52.52 22.82 -11.32
C ASP A 851 53.07 21.57 -10.57
N GLY A 852 52.52 21.24 -9.41
CA GLY A 852 52.87 20.08 -8.60
C GLY A 852 53.87 20.37 -7.47
N ASN A 853 54.37 21.59 -7.36
CA ASN A 853 55.39 22.00 -6.40
C ASN A 853 54.79 22.84 -5.26
N ALA A 854 54.64 22.24 -4.08
CA ALA A 854 54.08 22.88 -2.89
C ALA A 854 54.93 24.04 -2.28
N ALA A 855 55.93 24.55 -3.02
CA ALA A 855 56.70 25.75 -2.71
C ALA A 855 56.47 26.90 -3.72
N THR A 856 55.62 26.71 -4.73
CA THR A 856 55.11 27.76 -5.64
C THR A 856 53.61 27.97 -5.42
N ARG A 857 53.11 29.21 -5.56
CA ARG A 857 51.71 29.56 -5.24
C ARG A 857 51.08 30.48 -6.27
N TRP A 858 49.78 30.32 -6.51
CA TRP A 858 48.95 31.41 -7.04
C TRP A 858 48.56 32.36 -5.89
N SER A 859 48.32 33.63 -6.22
CA SER A 859 47.76 34.62 -5.28
C SER A 859 46.88 35.63 -5.99
N SER A 860 45.73 35.99 -5.41
CA SER A 860 44.78 36.96 -5.95
C SER A 860 45.02 38.40 -5.45
N ALA A 861 44.40 39.37 -6.11
CA ALA A 861 44.15 40.69 -5.52
C ALA A 861 43.30 40.58 -4.24
N PHE A 862 43.47 41.54 -3.33
CA PHE A 862 42.96 41.48 -1.94
C PHE A 862 41.51 42.00 -1.83
N SER A 863 40.62 41.41 -2.62
CA SER A 863 39.20 41.76 -2.73
C SER A 863 38.33 40.51 -2.86
N ASP A 864 37.01 40.65 -2.74
CA ASP A 864 36.03 39.57 -2.86
C ASP A 864 34.93 39.96 -3.86
N PRO A 865 34.40 39.04 -4.68
CA PRO A 865 34.85 37.65 -4.87
C PRO A 865 36.11 37.56 -5.77
N GLN A 866 36.78 36.41 -5.76
CA GLN A 866 37.87 36.05 -6.70
C GLN A 866 37.77 34.58 -7.10
N TRP A 867 38.42 34.18 -8.20
CA TRP A 867 38.42 32.79 -8.63
C TRP A 867 39.70 32.36 -9.35
N ILE A 868 39.93 31.06 -9.36
CA ILE A 868 40.97 30.36 -10.12
C ILE A 868 40.37 29.08 -10.72
N GLN A 869 40.65 28.81 -11.99
CA GLN A 869 40.11 27.66 -12.73
C GLN A 869 41.16 26.96 -13.59
N VAL A 870 40.95 25.66 -13.81
CA VAL A 870 41.80 24.79 -14.62
C VAL A 870 41.00 24.12 -15.75
N ASP A 871 41.60 23.98 -16.93
CA ASP A 871 41.07 23.23 -18.06
C ASP A 871 41.64 21.80 -18.07
N LEU A 872 40.81 20.80 -17.77
CA LEU A 872 41.19 19.38 -17.83
C LEU A 872 41.36 18.87 -19.27
N GLY A 873 41.09 19.70 -20.29
CA GLY A 873 41.24 19.44 -21.72
C GLY A 873 40.03 18.76 -22.37
N SER A 874 39.29 17.97 -21.60
CA SER A 874 38.00 17.36 -21.96
C SER A 874 37.11 17.23 -20.73
N VAL A 875 35.83 16.92 -20.90
CA VAL A 875 34.92 16.69 -19.77
C VAL A 875 35.34 15.42 -19.03
N GLN A 876 35.53 15.53 -17.71
CA GLN A 876 35.90 14.44 -16.81
C GLN A 876 34.89 14.30 -15.68
N ASN A 877 34.72 13.08 -15.16
CA ASN A 877 33.99 12.82 -13.92
C ASN A 877 34.92 13.04 -12.74
N ILE A 878 34.52 13.92 -11.82
CA ILE A 878 35.29 14.38 -10.67
C ILE A 878 34.73 13.71 -9.40
N SER A 879 35.64 13.35 -8.50
CA SER A 879 35.40 12.48 -7.34
C SER A 879 35.96 13.02 -6.03
N SER A 880 37.01 13.85 -6.11
CA SER A 880 37.52 14.64 -5.00
C SER A 880 38.32 15.83 -5.52
N VAL A 881 38.46 16.85 -4.67
CA VAL A 881 39.30 18.02 -4.87
C VAL A 881 40.12 18.24 -3.61
N GLN A 882 41.43 18.35 -3.75
CA GLN A 882 42.34 18.78 -2.69
C GLN A 882 42.80 20.20 -2.96
N LEU A 883 42.65 21.08 -1.98
CA LEU A 883 43.19 22.43 -1.99
C LEU A 883 44.31 22.48 -0.95
N THR A 884 45.45 23.07 -1.27
CA THR A 884 46.50 23.38 -0.29
C THR A 884 46.72 24.87 -0.29
N TRP A 885 46.16 25.54 0.71
CA TRP A 885 46.22 26.98 0.92
C TRP A 885 47.55 27.43 1.51
N GLU A 886 47.90 28.67 1.22
CA GLU A 886 48.85 29.46 2.02
C GLU A 886 48.16 29.94 3.31
N ALA A 887 48.87 30.64 4.21
CA ALA A 887 48.24 31.34 5.34
C ALA A 887 47.15 32.33 4.88
N ALA A 888 47.23 32.86 3.65
CA ALA A 888 46.18 33.61 2.98
C ALA A 888 45.18 32.69 2.23
N TYR A 889 44.10 32.30 2.90
CA TYR A 889 43.13 31.31 2.40
C TYR A 889 41.69 31.87 2.20
N GLY A 890 40.83 31.09 1.54
CA GLY A 890 39.39 31.39 1.41
C GLY A 890 38.57 30.81 2.56
N ARG A 891 37.87 31.67 3.33
CA ARG A 891 36.93 31.23 4.38
C ARG A 891 35.57 30.87 3.80
N SER A 892 35.10 31.64 2.83
CA SER A 892 33.95 31.27 2.00
C SER A 892 34.42 31.05 0.57
N TYR A 893 34.15 29.86 0.02
CA TYR A 893 34.40 29.54 -1.37
C TYR A 893 33.52 28.38 -1.85
N GLN A 894 33.37 28.29 -3.17
CA GLN A 894 32.68 27.22 -3.89
C GLN A 894 33.70 26.48 -4.77
N ILE A 895 33.58 25.16 -4.92
CA ILE A 895 34.16 24.46 -6.07
C ILE A 895 33.05 24.25 -7.09
N GLN A 896 33.29 24.67 -8.32
CA GLN A 896 32.30 24.70 -9.39
C GLN A 896 32.85 24.08 -10.67
N THR A 897 31.99 23.45 -11.47
CA THR A 897 32.34 22.89 -12.78
C THR A 897 31.66 23.63 -13.94
N SER A 898 32.27 23.58 -15.12
CA SER A 898 31.71 24.05 -16.38
C SER A 898 32.23 23.20 -17.55
N THR A 899 31.48 23.12 -18.65
CA THR A 899 31.93 22.50 -19.90
C THR A 899 32.64 23.49 -20.82
N THR A 900 32.36 24.79 -20.68
CA THR A 900 32.87 25.88 -21.55
C THR A 900 33.97 26.71 -20.91
N GLY A 901 34.11 26.69 -19.58
CA GLY A 901 35.04 27.57 -18.84
C GLY A 901 34.48 28.97 -18.60
N THR A 902 33.19 29.15 -18.89
CA THR A 902 32.38 30.35 -18.60
C THR A 902 31.07 29.91 -17.94
N ALA A 903 30.21 30.87 -17.59
CA ALA A 903 28.87 30.57 -17.06
C ALA A 903 28.00 29.84 -18.11
N PRO A 904 27.07 28.95 -17.71
CA PRO A 904 26.75 28.59 -16.32
C PRO A 904 27.85 27.77 -15.64
N TRP A 905 27.95 27.94 -14.32
CA TRP A 905 28.81 27.16 -13.43
C TRP A 905 27.93 26.40 -12.45
N THR A 906 28.31 25.16 -12.13
CA THR A 906 27.56 24.29 -11.21
C THR A 906 28.38 24.01 -9.97
N ASP A 907 27.88 24.37 -8.80
CA ASP A 907 28.47 24.05 -7.50
C ASP A 907 28.52 22.53 -7.27
N ILE A 908 29.72 22.00 -7.01
CA ILE A 908 29.95 20.61 -6.56
C ILE A 908 30.47 20.55 -5.11
N TYR A 909 30.81 21.71 -4.54
CA TYR A 909 31.10 21.93 -3.12
C TYR A 909 30.92 23.40 -2.78
N SER A 910 30.53 23.71 -1.54
CA SER A 910 30.63 25.07 -0.99
C SER A 910 30.94 25.03 0.50
N THR A 911 31.65 26.05 0.99
CA THR A 911 31.87 26.31 2.41
C THR A 911 31.80 27.81 2.70
N THR A 912 31.48 28.14 3.94
CA THR A 912 31.56 29.51 4.50
C THR A 912 32.40 29.55 5.79
N THR A 913 33.04 28.43 6.12
CA THR A 913 33.80 28.20 7.34
C THR A 913 35.12 27.45 7.07
N GLY A 914 35.70 27.63 5.87
CA GLY A 914 37.07 27.19 5.60
C GLY A 914 38.05 27.87 6.58
N ASP A 915 39.11 27.15 6.94
CA ASP A 915 40.12 27.52 7.93
C ASP A 915 41.56 27.52 7.37
N GLY A 916 41.75 27.03 6.15
CA GLY A 916 43.02 27.05 5.40
C GLY A 916 43.71 25.69 5.39
N GLY A 917 45.05 25.67 5.34
CA GLY A 917 45.81 24.41 5.32
C GLY A 917 45.49 23.55 4.09
N THR A 918 45.25 22.24 4.28
CA THR A 918 44.94 21.31 3.19
C THR A 918 43.53 20.72 3.30
N ASP A 919 42.59 21.28 2.54
CA ASP A 919 41.27 20.70 2.35
C ASP A 919 41.36 19.42 1.51
N ASN A 920 40.62 18.38 1.92
CA ASN A 920 40.42 17.16 1.13
C ASN A 920 38.91 16.93 0.95
N LEU A 921 38.38 17.41 -0.17
CA LEU A 921 36.95 17.52 -0.44
C LEU A 921 36.49 16.33 -1.28
N THR A 922 35.71 15.41 -0.71
CA THR A 922 34.98 14.43 -1.51
C THR A 922 33.82 15.15 -2.22
N VAL A 923 33.82 15.13 -3.55
CA VAL A 923 32.86 15.88 -4.38
C VAL A 923 32.39 15.03 -5.55
N SER A 924 31.17 15.22 -6.03
CA SER A 924 30.64 14.48 -7.18
C SER A 924 30.11 15.44 -8.23
N GLY A 925 30.55 15.26 -9.47
CA GLY A 925 30.10 16.03 -10.62
C GLY A 925 30.97 15.79 -11.83
N SER A 926 30.66 16.45 -12.95
CA SER A 926 31.48 16.41 -14.15
C SER A 926 31.69 17.80 -14.74
N GLY A 927 32.77 17.95 -15.50
CA GLY A 927 33.12 19.21 -16.15
C GLY A 927 34.43 19.09 -16.93
N ARG A 928 34.63 20.00 -17.88
CA ARG A 928 35.93 20.20 -18.52
C ARG A 928 36.78 21.18 -17.72
N TYR A 929 36.14 22.21 -17.19
CA TYR A 929 36.75 23.21 -16.34
C TYR A 929 36.27 23.02 -14.91
N VAL A 930 37.20 23.19 -13.97
CA VAL A 930 36.91 23.20 -12.52
C VAL A 930 37.49 24.47 -11.96
N ARG A 931 36.71 25.20 -11.15
CA ARG A 931 37.16 26.43 -10.50
C ARG A 931 36.89 26.43 -9.01
N LEU A 932 37.75 27.13 -8.29
CA LEU A 932 37.43 27.68 -6.98
C LEU A 932 36.90 29.09 -7.17
N TYR A 933 35.74 29.40 -6.60
CA TYR A 933 35.14 30.72 -6.57
C TYR A 933 35.01 31.17 -5.12
N GLY A 934 35.97 31.99 -4.67
CA GLY A 934 36.05 32.56 -3.34
C GLY A 934 35.12 33.76 -3.19
N THR A 935 34.34 33.77 -2.11
CA THR A 935 33.35 34.81 -1.78
C THR A 935 33.62 35.55 -0.47
N ALA A 936 34.48 35.03 0.41
CA ALA A 936 35.09 35.77 1.52
C ALA A 936 36.46 35.19 1.91
N ARG A 937 37.48 36.04 2.02
CA ARG A 937 38.83 35.65 2.47
C ARG A 937 38.87 35.42 3.98
N GLY A 938 39.68 34.46 4.41
CA GLY A 938 39.90 34.16 5.83
C GLY A 938 40.88 35.11 6.52
N THR A 939 41.63 35.89 5.75
CA THR A 939 42.57 36.91 6.24
C THR A 939 42.38 38.23 5.49
N ALA A 940 43.12 39.27 5.86
CA ALA A 940 43.14 40.54 5.12
C ALA A 940 43.78 40.44 3.72
N TRP A 941 44.60 39.42 3.48
CA TRP A 941 45.31 39.16 2.22
C TRP A 941 44.42 38.51 1.16
N GLY A 942 44.96 38.22 -0.02
CA GLY A 942 44.25 37.55 -1.13
C GLY A 942 43.87 36.10 -0.85
N TYR A 943 43.28 35.43 -1.85
CA TYR A 943 43.23 33.97 -1.89
C TYR A 943 44.56 33.46 -2.44
N SER A 944 45.21 32.51 -1.77
CA SER A 944 46.47 31.94 -2.22
C SER A 944 46.53 30.43 -2.01
N LEU A 945 46.86 29.71 -3.08
CA LEU A 945 46.96 28.25 -3.11
C LEU A 945 48.36 27.86 -3.55
N TRP A 946 49.00 26.99 -2.78
CA TRP A 946 50.18 26.24 -3.21
C TRP A 946 49.78 25.21 -4.28
N GLU A 947 48.67 24.47 -4.09
CA GLU A 947 48.21 23.44 -5.04
C GLU A 947 46.68 23.28 -5.05
N PHE A 948 46.11 22.94 -6.21
CA PHE A 948 44.69 22.65 -6.44
C PHE A 948 44.57 21.37 -7.30
N LYS A 949 44.40 20.24 -6.63
CA LYS A 949 44.39 18.90 -7.22
C LYS A 949 42.97 18.38 -7.40
N VAL A 950 42.58 18.07 -8.63
CA VAL A 950 41.26 17.56 -8.99
C VAL A 950 41.38 16.08 -9.37
N PHE A 951 40.66 15.19 -8.71
CA PHE A 951 40.74 13.74 -8.92
C PHE A 951 39.45 13.16 -9.49
N GLY A 952 39.55 12.12 -10.32
CA GLY A 952 38.43 11.52 -11.04
C GLY A 952 38.78 10.19 -11.74
N GLY A 953 38.06 9.87 -12.82
CA GLY A 953 38.44 8.77 -13.73
C GLY A 953 38.03 7.35 -13.33
N GLY A 954 37.30 7.15 -12.22
CA GLY A 954 36.64 5.86 -11.92
C GLY A 954 35.35 5.69 -12.76
N VAL A 955 35.20 4.58 -13.49
CA VAL A 955 34.11 4.40 -14.44
C VAL A 955 32.86 3.80 -13.79
N CYS A 956 32.02 4.64 -13.20
CA CYS A 956 30.63 4.29 -12.90
C CYS A 956 29.82 4.27 -14.21
N ALA A 957 29.53 3.09 -14.74
CA ALA A 957 28.66 2.93 -15.91
C ALA A 957 27.18 3.12 -15.50
N SER A 958 26.60 4.27 -15.84
CA SER A 958 25.19 4.58 -15.65
C SER A 958 24.55 5.01 -16.97
N PRO A 959 23.40 4.44 -17.37
CA PRO A 959 22.56 5.04 -18.41
C PRO A 959 21.88 6.31 -17.88
N SER A 960 21.83 7.35 -18.73
CA SER A 960 21.33 8.69 -18.40
C SER A 960 19.81 8.72 -18.13
N PRO A 961 19.33 9.64 -17.26
CA PRO A 961 18.60 10.79 -17.81
C PRO A 961 18.98 12.16 -17.18
N SER A 962 18.45 13.24 -17.76
CA SER A 962 18.75 14.64 -17.41
C SER A 962 17.64 15.57 -17.94
N PRO A 963 17.37 16.78 -17.39
CA PRO A 963 17.32 17.13 -15.95
C PRO A 963 16.13 18.06 -15.57
N SER A 964 15.69 18.06 -14.30
CA SER A 964 15.05 19.22 -13.62
C SER A 964 14.94 19.03 -12.09
N PRO A 965 14.76 20.10 -11.29
CA PRO A 965 15.40 20.19 -9.97
C PRO A 965 14.51 19.88 -8.74
N SER A 966 15.17 19.75 -7.58
CA SER A 966 14.56 19.57 -6.24
C SER A 966 15.53 20.05 -5.13
N PRO A 967 15.06 20.31 -3.89
CA PRO A 967 15.49 21.50 -3.12
C PRO A 967 16.52 21.27 -1.98
N PRO A 968 16.88 22.31 -1.20
CA PRO A 968 17.76 22.20 -0.03
C PRO A 968 17.23 21.25 1.05
N GLY A 969 18.15 20.61 1.80
CA GLY A 969 17.82 19.76 2.94
C GLY A 969 17.22 20.56 4.10
N GLY A 970 16.03 20.19 4.54
CA GLY A 970 15.29 20.88 5.60
C GLY A 970 15.78 20.58 7.02
N PHE A 971 15.30 21.37 7.98
CA PHE A 971 15.46 21.10 9.41
C PHE A 971 14.76 19.79 9.79
N SER A 972 15.48 18.88 10.44
CA SER A 972 14.87 17.73 11.13
C SER A 972 14.42 18.17 12.52
N ALA A 973 13.22 17.78 12.94
CA ALA A 973 12.73 17.97 14.32
C ALA A 973 13.18 16.84 15.27
N ASN A 974 13.43 15.63 14.76
CA ASN A 974 13.87 14.48 15.54
C ASN A 974 15.35 14.60 15.92
N ARG A 975 15.72 14.18 17.12
CA ARG A 975 17.01 14.42 17.76
C ARG A 975 17.47 13.17 18.49
N TYR A 976 18.55 12.58 18.01
CA TYR A 976 18.98 11.25 18.45
C TYR A 976 20.24 11.35 19.32
N PRO A 977 20.19 10.97 20.61
CA PRO A 977 21.36 11.02 21.49
C PRO A 977 22.42 10.02 21.01
N GLN A 978 23.68 10.45 20.90
CA GLN A 978 24.79 9.62 20.42
C GLN A 978 25.88 9.44 21.48
N SER A 979 26.67 8.36 21.38
CA SER A 979 27.74 8.03 22.33
C SER A 979 28.85 9.10 22.46
N ASN A 980 28.97 10.00 21.48
CA ASN A 980 29.90 11.13 21.48
C ASN A 980 29.31 12.43 22.08
N GLY A 981 28.12 12.40 22.70
CA GLY A 981 27.46 13.59 23.26
C GLY A 981 26.86 14.54 22.21
N SER A 982 26.76 14.12 20.94
CA SER A 982 26.01 14.85 19.92
C SER A 982 24.54 14.46 19.90
N LEU A 983 23.72 15.35 19.35
CA LEU A 983 22.27 15.19 19.19
C LEU A 983 21.84 15.49 17.73
N PRO A 984 22.32 14.74 16.73
CA PRO A 984 22.03 14.96 15.31
C PRO A 984 20.55 14.79 14.94
N GLY A 985 20.20 15.35 13.78
CA GLY A 985 18.89 15.19 13.14
C GLY A 985 18.65 13.82 12.47
N THR A 986 19.68 12.97 12.45
CA THR A 986 19.72 11.64 11.84
C THR A 986 19.95 10.55 12.90
N THR A 987 19.41 9.35 12.67
CA THR A 987 19.62 8.18 13.53
C THR A 987 21.08 7.73 13.53
N GLY A 988 21.57 7.21 14.66
CA GLY A 988 22.85 6.52 14.77
C GLY A 988 22.70 5.02 14.99
N THR A 989 23.83 4.31 15.10
CA THR A 989 23.85 2.89 15.49
C THR A 989 23.34 2.71 16.92
N ALA A 990 22.53 1.67 17.17
CA ALA A 990 22.09 1.28 18.52
C ALA A 990 23.27 1.18 19.50
N GLY A 991 23.04 1.56 20.76
CA GLY A 991 24.06 1.51 21.79
C GLY A 991 23.51 1.86 23.16
N THR A 992 24.37 1.80 24.18
CA THR A 992 23.97 2.03 25.57
C THR A 992 24.94 2.99 26.26
N VAL A 993 24.41 3.90 27.06
CA VAL A 993 25.15 4.74 28.00
C VAL A 993 24.67 4.40 29.41
N THR A 994 25.59 4.02 30.29
CA THR A 994 25.28 3.73 31.70
C THR A 994 25.35 5.01 32.52
N LEU A 995 24.24 5.39 33.15
CA LEU A 995 24.16 6.51 34.10
C LEU A 995 24.76 6.10 35.44
N ALA A 996 25.46 7.04 36.09
CA ALA A 996 25.95 6.85 37.45
C ALA A 996 24.79 6.82 38.46
N ALA A 997 24.93 6.01 39.51
CA ALA A 997 23.97 5.95 40.61
C ALA A 997 23.78 7.32 41.29
N ALA A 998 22.52 7.68 41.59
CA ALA A 998 22.17 8.98 42.16
C ALA A 998 22.83 9.22 43.53
N ASN A 999 22.87 8.19 44.39
CA ASN A 999 23.45 8.22 45.75
C ASN A 999 22.89 9.34 46.65
N GLY A 1000 21.67 9.79 46.36
CA GLY A 1000 20.98 10.89 47.02
C GLY A 1000 19.61 11.12 46.38
N ASN A 1001 19.04 12.29 46.61
CA ASN A 1001 17.87 12.79 45.87
C ASN A 1001 18.29 14.01 45.05
N HIS A 1002 18.22 13.86 43.73
CA HIS A 1002 18.60 14.83 42.71
C HIS A 1002 17.42 15.18 41.78
N ASP A 1003 16.19 15.03 42.29
CA ASP A 1003 14.96 15.35 41.58
C ASP A 1003 14.87 16.84 41.21
N GLY A 1004 14.95 17.14 39.91
CA GLY A 1004 14.96 18.48 39.34
C GLY A 1004 16.36 19.11 39.20
N VAL A 1005 17.44 18.44 39.61
CA VAL A 1005 18.81 18.96 39.54
C VAL A 1005 19.75 17.89 38.94
N PRO A 1006 20.24 18.06 37.70
CA PRO A 1006 21.14 17.10 37.06
C PRO A 1006 22.38 16.77 37.90
N ASN A 1007 22.57 15.50 38.19
CA ASN A 1007 23.74 14.96 38.88
C ASN A 1007 24.44 13.94 37.97
N ASN A 1008 25.69 14.22 37.58
CA ASN A 1008 26.45 13.45 36.60
C ASN A 1008 25.64 13.02 35.33
N PRO A 1009 24.90 13.94 34.68
CA PRO A 1009 24.05 13.60 33.55
C PRO A 1009 24.85 13.13 32.33
N ALA A 1010 24.26 12.23 31.55
CA ALA A 1010 24.59 12.10 30.14
C ALA A 1010 24.03 13.34 29.40
N VAL A 1011 24.91 14.04 28.65
CA VAL A 1011 24.57 15.32 28.01
C VAL A 1011 24.72 15.21 26.50
N TYR A 1012 23.68 15.59 25.77
CA TYR A 1012 23.62 15.55 24.31
C TYR A 1012 23.30 16.94 23.76
N ASN A 1013 24.08 17.44 22.80
CA ASN A 1013 23.95 18.80 22.27
C ASN A 1013 23.73 18.82 20.75
N ALA A 1014 22.81 19.68 20.31
CA ALA A 1014 22.64 20.13 18.93
C ALA A 1014 22.89 21.65 18.90
N THR A 1015 23.56 22.17 17.86
CA THR A 1015 23.90 23.59 17.72
C THR A 1015 23.70 24.03 16.26
N GLY A 1016 23.66 25.34 16.01
CA GLY A 1016 23.48 25.89 14.65
C GLY A 1016 22.07 25.66 14.06
N LEU A 1017 21.08 25.39 14.90
CA LEU A 1017 19.72 25.06 14.48
C LEU A 1017 18.96 26.32 14.07
N THR A 1018 18.30 26.28 12.91
CA THR A 1018 17.38 27.35 12.47
C THR A 1018 16.06 26.72 12.06
N ALA A 1019 14.96 27.11 12.71
CA ALA A 1019 13.63 26.53 12.54
C ALA A 1019 12.53 27.42 13.14
N THR A 1020 11.30 27.30 12.63
CA THR A 1020 10.13 28.05 13.10
C THR A 1020 9.43 27.28 14.22
N PHE A 1021 9.04 27.97 15.30
CA PHE A 1021 8.28 27.33 16.38
C PHE A 1021 6.83 27.05 15.95
N GLY A 1022 6.46 25.77 15.90
CA GLY A 1022 5.17 25.31 15.38
C GLY A 1022 4.04 25.27 16.41
N GLY A 1023 4.25 25.76 17.63
CA GLY A 1023 3.26 25.67 18.73
C GLY A 1023 3.15 24.28 19.36
N ALA A 1024 3.95 23.31 18.93
CA ALA A 1024 3.99 21.96 19.50
C ALA A 1024 4.65 21.92 20.89
N ALA A 1025 4.47 20.81 21.60
CA ALA A 1025 5.21 20.51 22.82
C ALA A 1025 6.45 19.65 22.51
N THR A 1026 7.50 19.83 23.31
CA THR A 1026 8.65 18.91 23.36
C THR A 1026 8.21 17.51 23.74
N THR A 1027 8.57 16.51 22.95
CA THR A 1027 8.30 15.09 23.25
C THR A 1027 9.58 14.28 23.18
N PHE A 1028 9.63 13.14 23.86
CA PHE A 1028 10.75 12.22 23.82
C PHE A 1028 10.29 10.79 24.12
N ASP A 1029 11.11 9.85 23.66
CA ASP A 1029 11.04 8.44 24.02
C ASP A 1029 12.47 8.01 24.36
N VAL A 1030 12.71 7.71 25.63
CA VAL A 1030 14.04 7.39 26.18
C VAL A 1030 13.99 6.02 26.80
N PHE A 1031 14.70 5.08 26.20
CA PHE A 1031 14.82 3.70 26.64
C PHE A 1031 15.70 3.66 27.89
N VAL A 1032 15.20 3.10 29.00
CA VAL A 1032 15.94 2.95 30.27
C VAL A 1032 15.87 1.50 30.77
N ASP A 1033 16.92 1.01 31.45
CA ASP A 1033 16.95 -0.31 32.08
C ASP A 1033 17.76 -0.24 33.38
N ALA A 1034 17.13 -0.44 34.54
CA ALA A 1034 17.80 -0.46 35.85
C ALA A 1034 18.22 -1.87 36.30
N GLY A 1035 17.93 -2.90 35.51
CA GLY A 1035 18.05 -4.31 35.89
C GLY A 1035 17.17 -4.66 37.08
N THR A 1036 17.58 -5.64 37.88
CA THR A 1036 16.79 -6.12 39.03
C THR A 1036 16.83 -5.22 40.27
N ASN A 1037 17.09 -3.92 40.11
CA ASN A 1037 17.34 -2.98 41.20
C ASN A 1037 16.08 -2.19 41.58
N VAL A 1038 15.59 -2.39 42.80
CA VAL A 1038 14.42 -1.67 43.32
C VAL A 1038 14.79 -0.24 43.73
N GLY A 1039 14.02 0.74 43.25
CA GLY A 1039 14.05 2.12 43.76
C GLY A 1039 14.93 3.11 42.99
N ASN A 1040 15.36 2.78 41.78
CA ASN A 1040 15.98 3.74 40.87
C ASN A 1040 14.91 4.61 40.17
N ALA A 1041 15.32 5.81 39.74
CA ALA A 1041 14.51 6.67 38.90
C ALA A 1041 15.38 7.55 37.98
N THR A 1042 15.00 7.65 36.71
CA THR A 1042 15.69 8.45 35.68
C THR A 1042 14.91 9.74 35.39
N GLN A 1043 15.61 10.84 35.10
CA GLN A 1043 15.00 12.15 34.82
C GLN A 1043 15.63 12.81 33.60
N VAL A 1044 14.80 13.52 32.83
CA VAL A 1044 15.18 14.24 31.59
C VAL A 1044 14.97 15.73 31.77
N ARG A 1045 15.91 16.51 31.22
CA ARG A 1045 15.82 17.96 30.99
C ARG A 1045 16.13 18.26 29.52
N VAL A 1046 15.40 19.22 28.96
CA VAL A 1046 15.69 19.80 27.64
C VAL A 1046 15.82 21.32 27.78
N SER A 1047 16.87 21.89 27.19
CA SER A 1047 17.19 23.32 27.26
C SER A 1047 17.40 23.88 25.86
N TYR A 1048 16.89 25.08 25.60
CA TYR A 1048 16.89 25.75 24.29
C TYR A 1048 17.53 27.14 24.40
N ASP A 1049 18.59 27.36 23.62
CA ASP A 1049 19.12 28.66 23.26
C ASP A 1049 18.50 28.98 21.90
N LEU A 1050 17.56 29.91 21.86
CA LEU A 1050 16.76 30.15 20.66
C LEU A 1050 17.49 31.05 19.65
N THR A 1051 18.42 31.89 20.09
CA THR A 1051 19.09 32.88 19.25
C THR A 1051 20.58 32.62 19.01
N GLY A 1052 21.10 31.49 19.50
CA GLY A 1052 22.50 31.10 19.35
C GLY A 1052 23.45 31.94 20.20
N ASN A 1053 22.95 32.51 21.31
CA ASN A 1053 23.67 33.47 22.15
C ASN A 1053 24.47 32.81 23.30
N GLY A 1054 24.28 31.51 23.55
CA GLY A 1054 24.89 30.76 24.64
C GLY A 1054 24.11 30.74 25.96
N SER A 1055 22.95 31.40 26.03
CA SER A 1055 22.04 31.39 27.19
C SER A 1055 20.79 30.54 26.90
N TRP A 1056 20.25 29.89 27.93
CA TRP A 1056 19.04 29.06 27.79
C TRP A 1056 17.75 29.90 27.92
N ASP A 1057 17.18 30.31 26.79
CA ASP A 1057 15.91 31.07 26.69
C ASP A 1057 14.68 30.25 27.15
N ARG A 1058 14.76 28.91 27.07
CA ARG A 1058 13.76 27.97 27.61
C ARG A 1058 14.45 26.78 28.26
N VAL A 1059 14.01 26.37 29.44
CA VAL A 1059 14.43 25.11 30.09
C VAL A 1059 13.20 24.36 30.56
N GLU A 1060 13.16 23.06 30.28
CA GLU A 1060 12.06 22.14 30.60
C GLU A 1060 12.64 20.94 31.35
N THR A 1061 12.18 20.68 32.57
CA THR A 1061 12.56 19.50 33.37
C THR A 1061 11.32 18.67 33.65
N TYR A 1062 11.39 17.38 33.37
CA TYR A 1062 10.26 16.47 33.49
C TYR A 1062 10.23 15.79 34.86
N THR A 1063 9.07 15.27 35.26
CA THR A 1063 8.99 14.39 36.43
C THR A 1063 9.86 13.15 36.19
N TYR A 1064 10.55 12.66 37.20
CA TYR A 1064 11.33 11.43 37.07
C TYR A 1064 10.42 10.24 36.74
N PHE A 1065 10.98 9.28 36.00
CA PHE A 1065 10.39 7.97 35.75
C PHE A 1065 11.04 6.97 36.70
N ALA A 1066 10.24 6.35 37.56
CA ALA A 1066 10.69 5.28 38.44
C ALA A 1066 10.74 3.97 37.65
N THR A 1067 11.92 3.37 37.58
CA THR A 1067 12.16 2.12 36.84
C THR A 1067 11.67 0.93 37.66
N ASP A 1068 11.09 -0.07 37.00
CA ASP A 1068 10.77 -1.35 37.62
C ASP A 1068 12.05 -2.20 37.87
N PRO A 1069 11.97 -3.29 38.69
CA PRO A 1069 13.11 -4.15 38.99
C PRO A 1069 13.17 -5.41 38.10
N VAL A 1070 12.85 -5.28 36.81
CA VAL A 1070 12.95 -6.34 35.79
C VAL A 1070 14.00 -5.92 34.77
N SER A 1071 14.83 -6.87 34.30
CA SER A 1071 15.79 -6.57 33.22
C SER A 1071 15.06 -6.53 31.88
N GLY A 1072 15.13 -5.38 31.22
CA GLY A 1072 14.44 -5.05 29.98
C GLY A 1072 14.41 -3.54 29.76
N TRP A 1073 14.14 -3.11 28.53
CA TRP A 1073 14.02 -1.68 28.24
C TRP A 1073 12.61 -1.17 28.56
N GLU A 1074 12.53 -0.24 29.51
CA GLU A 1074 11.36 0.58 29.80
C GLU A 1074 11.37 1.88 28.97
N HIS A 1075 10.19 2.46 28.73
CA HIS A 1075 10.02 3.66 27.92
C HIS A 1075 9.70 4.89 28.78
N TYR A 1076 10.71 5.73 29.06
CA TYR A 1076 10.51 7.04 29.66
C TYR A 1076 10.13 8.07 28.59
N THR A 1077 8.90 8.58 28.66
CA THR A 1077 8.39 9.62 27.75
C THR A 1077 7.96 10.88 28.50
N GLN A 1078 7.63 11.95 27.76
CA GLN A 1078 7.09 13.19 28.34
C GLN A 1078 5.76 13.01 29.11
N ALA A 1079 5.11 11.84 29.02
CA ALA A 1079 3.86 11.54 29.73
C ALA A 1079 3.98 11.58 31.26
N ALA A 1080 5.20 11.49 31.81
CA ALA A 1080 5.47 11.76 33.23
C ALA A 1080 5.17 13.22 33.64
N GLY A 1081 4.97 14.13 32.68
CA GLY A 1081 4.65 15.53 32.89
C GLY A 1081 5.88 16.42 33.10
N VAL A 1082 5.68 17.72 32.89
CA VAL A 1082 6.72 18.74 33.12
C VAL A 1082 6.71 19.13 34.60
N LYS A 1083 7.81 18.85 35.31
CA LYS A 1083 8.00 19.20 36.72
C LYS A 1083 8.22 20.70 36.90
N THR A 1084 9.06 21.30 36.06
CA THR A 1084 9.36 22.73 36.05
C THR A 1084 9.70 23.18 34.63
N ALA A 1085 9.17 24.33 34.22
CA ALA A 1085 9.59 25.00 32.99
C ALA A 1085 9.78 26.50 33.21
N THR A 1086 10.83 27.06 32.62
CA THR A 1086 11.22 28.47 32.73
C THR A 1086 11.51 29.05 31.35
N GLY A 1087 11.12 30.31 31.11
CA GLY A 1087 11.22 30.92 29.79
C GLY A 1087 10.14 30.45 28.80
N ALA A 1088 10.25 30.83 27.54
CA ALA A 1088 9.22 30.59 26.51
C ALA A 1088 9.83 30.03 25.22
N LEU A 1089 9.07 29.21 24.49
CA LEU A 1089 9.47 28.72 23.17
C LEU A 1089 9.19 29.77 22.08
N GLY A 1090 10.04 29.80 21.07
CA GLY A 1090 10.02 30.72 19.94
C GLY A 1090 10.97 30.23 18.85
N ASN A 1091 11.11 30.94 17.73
CA ASN A 1091 11.90 30.46 16.59
C ASN A 1091 13.38 30.23 16.96
N LEU A 1092 13.95 29.14 16.48
CA LEU A 1092 15.38 28.88 16.48
C LEU A 1092 16.05 29.68 15.36
N ALA A 1093 17.08 30.45 15.67
CA ALA A 1093 17.91 31.18 14.71
C ALA A 1093 19.40 30.97 15.07
N ASN A 1094 20.06 30.05 14.37
CA ASN A 1094 21.40 29.52 14.72
C ASN A 1094 21.50 29.00 16.19
N GLY A 1095 20.36 28.63 16.77
CA GLY A 1095 20.22 28.24 18.17
C GLY A 1095 20.75 26.85 18.50
N SER A 1096 20.67 26.51 19.80
CA SER A 1096 21.17 25.25 20.33
C SER A 1096 20.14 24.56 21.20
N VAL A 1097 20.16 23.23 21.22
CA VAL A 1097 19.37 22.42 22.15
C VAL A 1097 20.28 21.45 22.89
N ARG A 1098 20.13 21.40 24.20
CA ARG A 1098 20.75 20.40 25.08
C ARG A 1098 19.70 19.48 25.67
N VAL A 1099 19.99 18.19 25.70
CA VAL A 1099 19.27 17.18 26.49
C VAL A 1099 20.21 16.67 27.59
N GLU A 1100 19.71 16.59 28.82
CA GLU A 1100 20.44 16.08 29.99
C GLU A 1100 19.62 14.94 30.61
N ILE A 1101 20.24 13.77 30.82
CA ILE A 1101 19.59 12.56 31.34
C ILE A 1101 20.39 12.04 32.54
N TRP A 1102 19.76 11.85 33.70
CA TRP A 1102 20.44 11.39 34.93
C TRP A 1102 19.56 10.51 35.80
N SER A 1103 20.19 9.69 36.65
CA SER A 1103 19.49 9.02 37.75
C SER A 1103 19.21 10.05 38.84
N ALA A 1104 17.94 10.38 39.06
CA ALA A 1104 17.49 11.36 40.05
C ALA A 1104 17.42 10.74 41.46
N ILE A 1105 17.07 9.46 41.56
CA ILE A 1105 17.01 8.68 42.80
C ILE A 1105 17.55 7.27 42.50
N GLY A 1106 18.17 6.63 43.50
CA GLY A 1106 18.70 5.26 43.39
C GLY A 1106 20.15 5.13 43.85
N SER A 1107 20.54 3.91 44.24
CA SER A 1107 21.91 3.58 44.67
C SER A 1107 22.65 2.65 43.71
N THR A 1108 22.08 2.36 42.54
CA THR A 1108 22.73 1.61 41.46
C THR A 1108 22.65 2.37 40.13
N THR A 1109 23.40 1.90 39.14
CA THR A 1109 23.42 2.48 37.79
C THR A 1109 22.18 2.11 36.98
N THR A 1110 21.73 3.01 36.11
CA THR A 1110 20.66 2.75 35.12
C THR A 1110 21.22 2.90 33.71
N ASN A 1111 20.96 1.95 32.82
CA ASN A 1111 21.32 2.04 31.41
C ASN A 1111 20.33 2.90 30.63
N VAL A 1112 20.82 3.60 29.60
CA VAL A 1112 20.03 4.39 28.65
C VAL A 1112 20.35 3.94 27.23
N GLY A 1113 19.32 3.60 26.44
CA GLY A 1113 19.47 3.31 25.02
C GLY A 1113 19.77 4.58 24.21
N ILE A 1114 20.65 4.50 23.21
CA ILE A 1114 21.06 5.63 22.38
C ILE A 1114 21.10 5.25 20.88
N GLY A 1115 21.44 6.19 20.02
CA GLY A 1115 21.58 5.97 18.57
C GLY A 1115 20.25 5.98 17.84
N ASN A 1116 19.65 4.81 17.61
CA ASN A 1116 18.30 4.67 17.05
C ASN A 1116 17.27 4.18 18.08
N GLN A 1117 17.67 3.90 19.32
CA GLN A 1117 16.76 3.47 20.39
C GLN A 1117 15.96 4.66 20.96
N SER A 1118 16.64 5.61 21.60
CA SER A 1118 16.01 6.81 22.14
C SER A 1118 15.92 7.95 21.12
N VAL A 1119 14.91 8.81 21.26
CA VAL A 1119 14.71 9.99 20.41
C VAL A 1119 14.01 11.12 21.17
N ILE A 1120 14.53 12.33 21.02
CA ILE A 1120 13.89 13.58 21.44
C ILE A 1120 13.29 14.22 20.19
N ARG A 1121 12.16 14.91 20.28
CA ARG A 1121 11.49 15.57 19.16
C ARG A 1121 11.21 17.01 19.54
N LEU A 1122 11.84 17.93 18.82
CA LEU A 1122 11.81 19.36 19.09
C LEU A 1122 10.52 20.00 18.52
N PRO A 1123 9.97 21.04 19.16
CA PRO A 1123 8.69 21.63 18.75
C PRO A 1123 8.80 22.65 17.59
N PHE A 1124 9.69 22.41 16.62
CA PHE A 1124 9.97 23.33 15.51
C PHE A 1124 9.86 22.63 14.15
N ALA A 1125 9.70 23.44 13.08
CA ALA A 1125 9.65 23.03 11.68
C ALA A 1125 10.57 23.91 10.81
#